data_AF-A0A9P6E2V0-F1
#
_entry.id   AF-A0A9P6E2V0-F1
#
_cell.length_a   1.000
_cell.length_b   1.000
_cell.length_c   1.000
_cell.angle_alpha   90.00
_cell.angle_beta   90.00
_cell.angle_gamma   90.00
#
_symmetry.space_group_name_H-M   'P 1'
#
loop_
_entity.id
_entity.type
_entity.pdbx_description
1 polymer ?
#
loop_
_entity_poly.entity_id
_entity_poly.type
_entity_poly.pdbx_seq_one_letter_code
_entity_poly.pdbx_strand_id
1 'polypeptide(L)'
;MWCQKCVVKEHRKHHFHRIQKWNGTFFEKVSLKDLGLRRQLGHKFGETCLRPEPCFNDEFWVLDISGLHNLAIDFCGCGRGDQRHIVQLLRASLWPSTVTQPQSAATFRLLDFYEILAYESKVSIFEVYQTLVRLTNNTGLNLPNDRYHPFVRMVHEWLHLHMLVRAGRGHEEGGVAATKEGDLAVLCPPCPHPGINMDPDWKRTPADRWYRHAKFVSIDANFRLKRKTVSSHRVDPGLGKGWAYFVEETKYKTFLNLHQNEREPKSNCSRHDAVNLSSAKPNRGHAASGVGKIMCARHEMNLPNSVGDLQYGERYCNMDYMFYQSLNTSGKVQAYVVSYDIACQWSKKLQSRMTAMDEDFFLFKEGMTTKYLVPKFHLPAHVMACRSQYSFNYTQGVGRTDGEGIERGWNEINPLATSTREMGPGTRRDIIDAHFGDHNWRKTTSLGKIIERMFVAGLDMAEHVIDFNHLNATLPQVKVQEWTKEIEEWEMDSKKPNPFAELADGPTQATIRRELAEAETNDILAGKDFALDDNVSPAKLIATGIDLEAEQRSVKVEASKVWDHSRDRQMSKLQFNINTLHRKIDGWTKHQQLYCPGTERLRTNSINESNRLVPLQPYDFPLWLPSQIQEQLPVSDRLRRIEFRLREGQAHDSLNELRRQLQVRFQLISFKDKNSRGQGSNAQARNMIEKVQRRIDNAVATYKAAFAALVSLSMLLQEHGWKEKLKELRPGDVRAISQGDVGESEGGRTLSWIWKTDSVPVSALNGEDDGAYQMQQTKVEWSKVRARAKRFTEEVDLIANEMMRTVRYFASMALKWKNRGSFKGSSNSNEPLFEASLAYAEKTSAMFQALGSRCIEEWKDLPTHINRMEQIIANPDIALPGEFDKSSASKARAKAQRREARRQPSMEEIDE
;
A
#
# COMPACT_ATOMS: atom_id res chain seq x y z
N MET A 1 -33.97 -48.62 3.03
CA MET A 1 -34.28 -48.27 1.62
C MET A 1 -35.71 -47.76 1.55
N TRP A 2 -35.98 -46.71 0.79
CA TRP A 2 -37.33 -46.14 0.62
C TRP A 2 -37.84 -46.47 -0.78
N CYS A 3 -39.17 -46.66 -0.92
CA CYS A 3 -39.75 -46.83 -2.25
C CYS A 3 -39.76 -45.50 -3.01
N GLN A 4 -39.85 -45.54 -4.34
CA GLN A 4 -39.86 -44.35 -5.20
C GLN A 4 -40.90 -43.31 -4.75
N LYS A 5 -42.12 -43.75 -4.40
CA LYS A 5 -43.19 -42.84 -3.93
C LYS A 5 -42.81 -42.11 -2.63
N CYS A 6 -42.18 -42.81 -1.68
CA CYS A 6 -41.72 -42.20 -0.44
C CYS A 6 -40.58 -41.21 -0.71
N VAL A 7 -39.62 -41.56 -1.57
CA VAL A 7 -38.53 -40.64 -1.96
C VAL A 7 -39.10 -39.36 -2.57
N VAL A 8 -40.01 -39.47 -3.54
CA VAL A 8 -40.65 -38.29 -4.17
C VAL A 8 -41.41 -37.46 -3.14
N LYS A 9 -42.19 -38.08 -2.26
CA LYS A 9 -42.98 -37.38 -1.23
C LYS A 9 -42.11 -36.55 -0.30
N GLU A 10 -41.04 -37.14 0.22
CA GLU A 10 -40.17 -36.54 1.23
C GLU A 10 -39.25 -35.47 0.63
N HIS A 11 -38.90 -35.59 -0.66
CA HIS A 11 -38.05 -34.62 -1.36
C HIS A 11 -38.81 -33.44 -1.97
N ARG A 12 -40.13 -33.32 -1.78
CA ARG A 12 -40.92 -32.15 -2.24
C ARG A 12 -40.43 -30.81 -1.66
N LYS A 13 -39.65 -30.82 -0.58
CA LYS A 13 -39.02 -29.62 0.01
C LYS A 13 -37.52 -29.54 -0.28
N HIS A 14 -36.93 -30.59 -0.86
CA HIS A 14 -35.49 -30.80 -0.94
C HIS A 14 -35.06 -31.20 -2.36
N HIS A 15 -35.39 -30.35 -3.32
CA HIS A 15 -35.20 -30.59 -4.76
C HIS A 15 -33.73 -30.73 -5.22
N PHE A 16 -32.77 -30.38 -4.36
CA PHE A 16 -31.33 -30.44 -4.65
C PHE A 16 -30.62 -31.59 -3.95
N HIS A 17 -31.35 -32.49 -3.28
CA HIS A 17 -30.74 -33.69 -2.71
C HIS A 17 -30.33 -34.66 -3.81
N ARG A 18 -29.22 -35.35 -3.57
CA ARG A 18 -28.70 -36.40 -4.43
C ARG A 18 -29.12 -37.74 -3.88
N ILE A 19 -29.72 -38.54 -4.74
CA ILE A 19 -30.28 -39.84 -4.36
C ILE A 19 -29.62 -40.96 -5.15
N GLN A 20 -29.63 -42.15 -4.57
CA GLN A 20 -29.16 -43.35 -5.23
C GLN A 20 -30.27 -44.40 -5.25
N LYS A 21 -30.37 -45.13 -6.35
CA LYS A 21 -31.32 -46.22 -6.56
C LYS A 21 -30.56 -47.55 -6.49
N TRP A 22 -31.08 -48.50 -5.73
CA TRP A 22 -30.58 -49.87 -5.78
C TRP A 22 -31.00 -50.51 -7.11
N ASN A 23 -30.04 -50.96 -7.92
CA ASN A 23 -30.32 -51.60 -9.21
C ASN A 23 -30.34 -53.13 -9.15
N GLY A 24 -30.26 -53.71 -7.94
CA GLY A 24 -30.15 -55.15 -7.71
C GLY A 24 -28.75 -55.58 -7.24
N THR A 25 -27.71 -54.81 -7.58
CA THR A 25 -26.31 -55.14 -7.23
C THR A 25 -25.57 -54.02 -6.52
N PHE A 26 -25.79 -52.76 -6.90
CA PHE A 26 -25.21 -51.59 -6.23
C PHE A 26 -26.16 -50.38 -6.27
N PHE A 27 -25.78 -49.32 -5.58
CA PHE A 27 -26.48 -48.04 -5.58
C PHE A 27 -25.97 -47.15 -6.72
N GLU A 28 -26.78 -47.01 -7.77
CA GLU A 28 -26.51 -46.09 -8.87
C GLU A 28 -27.10 -44.71 -8.61
N LYS A 29 -26.46 -43.65 -9.11
CA LYS A 29 -27.02 -42.29 -9.02
C LYS A 29 -28.25 -42.17 -9.91
N VAL A 30 -29.32 -41.57 -9.40
CA VAL A 30 -30.54 -41.25 -10.16
C VAL A 30 -30.96 -39.82 -9.83
N SER A 31 -31.60 -39.09 -10.75
CA SER A 31 -32.13 -37.77 -10.43
C SER A 31 -33.53 -37.86 -9.80
N LEU A 32 -33.90 -36.84 -9.02
CA LEU A 32 -35.28 -36.73 -8.51
C LEU A 32 -36.31 -36.59 -9.64
N LYS A 33 -35.91 -35.98 -10.76
CA LYS A 33 -36.71 -35.89 -11.98
C LYS A 33 -37.00 -37.26 -12.58
N ASP A 34 -35.98 -38.14 -12.67
CA ASP A 34 -36.16 -39.51 -13.21
C ASP A 34 -37.07 -40.36 -12.30
N LEU A 35 -37.12 -40.04 -11.01
CA LEU A 35 -38.08 -40.64 -10.08
C LEU A 35 -39.49 -40.04 -10.16
N GLY A 36 -39.70 -39.00 -10.96
CA GLY A 36 -41.00 -38.35 -11.19
C GLY A 36 -41.29 -37.13 -10.29
N LEU A 37 -40.30 -36.58 -9.57
CA LEU A 37 -40.50 -35.34 -8.83
C LEU A 37 -40.57 -34.14 -9.79
N ARG A 38 -41.66 -33.37 -9.69
CA ARG A 38 -41.83 -32.08 -10.38
C ARG A 38 -41.91 -30.95 -9.37
N ARG A 39 -41.23 -29.84 -9.67
CA ARG A 39 -41.23 -28.62 -8.84
C ARG A 39 -42.16 -27.59 -9.46
N GLN A 40 -43.29 -27.35 -8.81
CA GLN A 40 -44.22 -26.33 -9.23
C GLN A 40 -43.86 -24.96 -8.64
N LEU A 41 -43.95 -23.90 -9.43
CA LEU A 41 -43.66 -22.51 -9.04
C LEU A 41 -44.95 -21.64 -9.05
N GLY A 42 -44.82 -20.40 -8.57
CA GLY A 42 -45.88 -19.38 -8.66
C GLY A 42 -46.98 -19.41 -7.59
N HIS A 43 -46.94 -20.40 -6.68
CA HIS A 43 -47.93 -20.58 -5.60
C HIS A 43 -47.27 -20.74 -4.22
N LYS A 44 -48.04 -20.52 -3.16
CA LYS A 44 -47.59 -20.75 -1.78
C LYS A 44 -47.38 -22.24 -1.54
N PHE A 45 -46.56 -22.56 -0.55
CA PHE A 45 -46.32 -23.95 -0.16
C PHE A 45 -47.64 -24.66 0.18
N GLY A 46 -47.88 -25.83 -0.42
CA GLY A 46 -49.10 -26.63 -0.25
C GLY A 46 -50.21 -26.34 -1.26
N GLU A 47 -50.12 -25.26 -2.02
CA GLU A 47 -51.06 -24.96 -3.11
C GLU A 47 -50.58 -25.55 -4.45
N THR A 48 -51.52 -26.04 -5.25
CA THR A 48 -51.26 -26.54 -6.61
C THR A 48 -51.86 -25.61 -7.65
N CYS A 49 -51.16 -25.41 -8.75
CA CYS A 49 -51.63 -24.60 -9.86
C CYS A 49 -52.70 -25.39 -10.61
N LEU A 50 -53.81 -24.74 -10.93
CA LEU A 50 -54.87 -25.35 -11.76
C LEU A 50 -54.48 -25.37 -13.26
N ARG A 51 -53.45 -24.65 -13.65
CA ARG A 51 -52.89 -24.60 -15.01
C ARG A 51 -51.36 -24.55 -14.96
N PRO A 52 -50.69 -25.65 -14.59
CA PRO A 52 -49.24 -25.72 -14.64
C PRO A 52 -48.76 -25.76 -16.09
N GLU A 53 -47.70 -25.02 -16.39
CA GLU A 53 -47.04 -24.98 -17.69
C GLU A 53 -45.63 -25.58 -17.53
N PRO A 54 -45.36 -26.75 -18.12
CA PRO A 54 -44.03 -27.35 -18.02
C PRO A 54 -42.98 -26.46 -18.69
N CYS A 55 -41.75 -26.50 -18.19
CA CYS A 55 -40.63 -25.82 -18.84
C CYS A 55 -40.40 -26.37 -20.25
N PHE A 56 -39.81 -25.55 -21.13
CA PHE A 56 -39.55 -25.93 -22.52
C PHE A 56 -38.75 -27.24 -22.60
N ASN A 57 -39.19 -28.18 -23.43
CA ASN A 57 -38.65 -29.53 -23.57
C ASN A 57 -38.54 -30.34 -22.26
N ASP A 58 -39.23 -29.93 -21.20
CA ASP A 58 -39.09 -30.48 -19.84
C ASP A 58 -37.63 -30.50 -19.35
N GLU A 59 -36.75 -29.63 -19.88
CA GLU A 59 -35.32 -29.58 -19.54
C GLU A 59 -34.97 -28.26 -18.84
N PHE A 60 -34.72 -28.33 -17.52
CA PHE A 60 -34.31 -27.17 -16.75
C PHE A 60 -33.13 -27.50 -15.83
N TRP A 61 -32.03 -26.78 -16.00
CA TRP A 61 -30.82 -27.00 -15.21
C TRP A 61 -30.67 -25.94 -14.11
N VAL A 62 -30.57 -26.39 -12.86
CA VAL A 62 -30.23 -25.52 -11.73
C VAL A 62 -28.80 -25.75 -11.29
N LEU A 63 -28.02 -24.68 -11.29
CA LEU A 63 -26.68 -24.62 -10.74
C LEU A 63 -26.79 -24.33 -9.24
N ASP A 64 -26.20 -25.19 -8.44
CA ASP A 64 -26.25 -25.13 -6.99
C ASP A 64 -24.89 -25.38 -6.36
N ILE A 65 -24.66 -24.97 -5.11
CA ILE A 65 -23.44 -25.28 -4.36
C ILE A 65 -23.16 -26.79 -4.29
N SER A 66 -24.20 -27.62 -4.39
CA SER A 66 -24.08 -29.08 -4.42
C SER A 66 -23.84 -29.65 -5.81
N GLY A 67 -23.76 -28.86 -6.89
CA GLY A 67 -23.56 -29.29 -8.27
C GLY A 67 -24.69 -28.88 -9.22
N LEU A 68 -24.78 -29.56 -10.36
CA LEU A 68 -25.74 -29.31 -11.44
C LEU A 68 -26.93 -30.27 -11.31
N HIS A 69 -28.14 -29.72 -11.32
CA HIS A 69 -29.38 -30.47 -11.12
C HIS A 69 -30.32 -30.30 -12.32
N ASN A 70 -30.70 -31.40 -12.97
CA ASN A 70 -31.78 -31.40 -13.97
C ASN A 70 -33.11 -31.58 -13.26
N LEU A 71 -33.96 -30.56 -13.30
CA LEU A 71 -35.27 -30.53 -12.63
C LEU A 71 -36.40 -30.48 -13.66
N ALA A 72 -37.50 -31.16 -13.35
CA ALA A 72 -38.78 -30.90 -13.99
C ALA A 72 -39.44 -29.71 -13.28
N ILE A 73 -39.57 -28.58 -13.98
CA ILE A 73 -40.20 -27.36 -13.45
C ILE A 73 -41.55 -27.14 -14.13
N ASP A 74 -42.56 -26.86 -13.30
CA ASP A 74 -43.90 -26.45 -13.75
C ASP A 74 -44.13 -24.98 -13.33
N PHE A 75 -44.17 -24.08 -14.31
CA PHE A 75 -44.53 -22.69 -14.11
C PHE A 75 -46.04 -22.55 -13.88
N CYS A 76 -46.44 -21.56 -13.10
CA CYS A 76 -47.83 -21.18 -12.95
C CYS A 76 -48.33 -20.41 -14.18
N GLY A 77 -49.33 -20.94 -14.89
CA GLY A 77 -50.04 -20.29 -15.99
C GLY A 77 -51.44 -19.78 -15.63
N CYS A 78 -51.80 -19.72 -14.33
CA CYS A 78 -53.18 -19.44 -13.93
C CYS A 78 -53.64 -17.98 -14.09
N GLY A 79 -52.74 -17.06 -14.46
CA GLY A 79 -53.05 -15.64 -14.72
C GLY A 79 -53.27 -14.78 -13.46
N ARG A 80 -53.03 -15.31 -12.25
CA ARG A 80 -53.16 -14.54 -11.00
C ARG A 80 -51.90 -13.69 -10.72
N GLY A 81 -51.99 -12.37 -10.94
CA GLY A 81 -50.90 -11.43 -10.68
C GLY A 81 -49.74 -11.56 -11.69
N ASP A 82 -48.57 -11.00 -11.36
CA ASP A 82 -47.37 -11.14 -12.20
C ASP A 82 -46.79 -12.56 -12.08
N GLN A 83 -47.05 -13.36 -13.12
CA GLN A 83 -46.66 -14.77 -13.25
C GLN A 83 -45.63 -14.99 -14.36
N ARG A 84 -44.86 -13.96 -14.75
CA ARG A 84 -43.74 -14.16 -15.68
C ARG A 84 -42.76 -15.20 -15.10
N HIS A 85 -42.21 -16.07 -15.95
CA HIS A 85 -41.30 -17.14 -15.52
C HIS A 85 -40.13 -16.62 -14.67
N ILE A 86 -39.54 -15.48 -15.04
CA ILE A 86 -38.49 -14.81 -14.27
C ILE A 86 -38.94 -14.46 -12.84
N VAL A 87 -40.14 -13.91 -12.66
CA VAL A 87 -40.66 -13.53 -11.34
C VAL A 87 -40.89 -14.76 -10.47
N GLN A 88 -41.42 -15.84 -11.07
CA GLN A 88 -41.62 -17.10 -10.38
C GLN A 88 -40.28 -17.73 -9.92
N LEU A 89 -39.23 -17.66 -10.76
CA LEU A 89 -37.89 -18.14 -10.42
C LEU A 89 -37.24 -17.30 -9.31
N LEU A 90 -37.29 -15.97 -9.41
CA LEU A 90 -36.73 -15.07 -8.40
C LEU A 90 -37.41 -15.26 -7.04
N ARG A 91 -38.75 -15.41 -7.01
CA ARG A 91 -39.50 -15.75 -5.79
C ARG A 91 -39.11 -17.12 -5.21
N ALA A 92 -38.62 -18.02 -6.05
CA ALA A 92 -38.12 -19.33 -5.67
C ALA A 92 -36.61 -19.35 -5.36
N SER A 93 -35.98 -18.16 -5.26
CA SER A 93 -34.53 -17.96 -5.05
C SER A 93 -33.66 -18.62 -6.13
N LEU A 94 -34.15 -18.58 -7.37
CA LEU A 94 -33.49 -19.03 -8.58
C LEU A 94 -33.23 -17.83 -9.49
N TRP A 95 -31.97 -17.50 -9.72
CA TRP A 95 -31.55 -16.47 -10.65
C TRP A 95 -31.51 -17.05 -12.08
N PRO A 96 -32.38 -16.63 -13.00
CA PRO A 96 -32.42 -17.23 -14.34
C PRO A 96 -31.28 -16.73 -15.23
N SER A 97 -30.85 -17.56 -16.19
CA SER A 97 -29.86 -17.17 -17.19
C SER A 97 -30.41 -16.31 -18.34
N THR A 98 -31.74 -16.26 -18.50
CA THR A 98 -32.45 -15.46 -19.51
C THR A 98 -33.81 -15.01 -18.96
N VAL A 99 -34.33 -13.90 -19.49
CA VAL A 99 -35.63 -13.34 -19.06
C VAL A 99 -36.82 -14.02 -19.74
N THR A 100 -36.64 -14.49 -20.98
CA THR A 100 -37.67 -15.15 -21.79
C THR A 100 -37.34 -16.64 -21.86
N GLN A 101 -38.33 -17.49 -21.54
CA GLN A 101 -38.23 -18.96 -21.54
C GLN A 101 -36.89 -19.49 -20.97
N PRO A 102 -36.59 -19.21 -19.69
CA PRO A 102 -35.37 -19.69 -19.06
C PRO A 102 -35.29 -21.22 -19.07
N GLN A 103 -34.10 -21.74 -19.36
CA GLN A 103 -33.76 -23.17 -19.30
C GLN A 103 -32.69 -23.47 -18.24
N SER A 104 -32.14 -22.43 -17.63
CA SER A 104 -31.15 -22.56 -16.58
C SER A 104 -31.31 -21.47 -15.54
N ALA A 105 -30.96 -21.80 -14.29
CA ALA A 105 -30.88 -20.84 -13.21
C ALA A 105 -29.77 -21.21 -12.22
N ALA A 106 -29.22 -20.24 -11.50
CA ALA A 106 -28.38 -20.47 -10.34
C ALA A 106 -29.20 -20.25 -9.06
N THR A 107 -28.94 -21.00 -8.00
CA THR A 107 -29.51 -20.68 -6.69
C THR A 107 -28.88 -19.40 -6.14
N PHE A 108 -29.64 -18.58 -5.40
CA PHE A 108 -29.09 -17.36 -4.77
C PHE A 108 -27.91 -17.72 -3.85
N ARG A 109 -28.01 -18.81 -3.09
CA ARG A 109 -26.92 -19.31 -2.25
C ARG A 109 -25.63 -19.63 -3.01
N LEU A 110 -25.72 -20.08 -4.27
CA LEU A 110 -24.53 -20.30 -5.09
C LEU A 110 -23.89 -18.98 -5.51
N LEU A 111 -24.71 -17.98 -5.88
CA LEU A 111 -24.22 -16.67 -6.28
C LEU A 111 -23.62 -15.89 -5.08
N ASP A 112 -24.29 -15.91 -3.92
CA ASP A 112 -23.75 -15.38 -2.66
C ASP A 112 -22.42 -16.03 -2.30
N PHE A 113 -22.36 -17.37 -2.36
CA PHE A 113 -21.14 -18.11 -2.09
C PHE A 113 -20.03 -17.77 -3.09
N TYR A 114 -20.36 -17.71 -4.38
CA TYR A 114 -19.43 -17.35 -5.43
C TYR A 114 -18.86 -15.94 -5.22
N GLU A 115 -19.69 -14.95 -4.93
CA GLU A 115 -19.28 -13.56 -4.77
C GLU A 115 -18.23 -13.42 -3.67
N ILE A 116 -18.51 -13.96 -2.48
CA ILE A 116 -17.57 -13.92 -1.36
C ILE A 116 -16.31 -14.74 -1.65
N LEU A 117 -16.45 -15.94 -2.23
CA LEU A 117 -15.29 -16.77 -2.58
C LEU A 117 -14.41 -16.08 -3.63
N ALA A 118 -14.99 -15.45 -4.64
CA ALA A 118 -14.27 -14.68 -5.65
C ALA A 118 -13.52 -13.51 -4.99
N TYR A 119 -14.11 -12.83 -4.02
CA TYR A 119 -13.43 -11.74 -3.31
C TYR A 119 -12.25 -12.24 -2.48
N GLU A 120 -12.36 -13.37 -1.79
CA GLU A 120 -11.30 -13.87 -0.91
C GLU A 120 -10.19 -14.62 -1.67
N SER A 121 -10.54 -15.50 -2.61
CA SER A 121 -9.55 -16.35 -3.31
C SER A 121 -9.20 -15.88 -4.72
N LYS A 122 -9.93 -14.89 -5.26
CA LYS A 122 -9.83 -14.45 -6.66
C LYS A 122 -10.09 -15.57 -7.68
N VAL A 123 -10.83 -16.61 -7.26
CA VAL A 123 -11.20 -17.75 -8.11
C VAL A 123 -11.95 -17.28 -9.37
N SER A 124 -11.65 -17.90 -10.50
CA SER A 124 -12.35 -17.62 -11.75
C SER A 124 -13.75 -18.24 -11.78
N ILE A 125 -14.65 -17.64 -12.56
CA ILE A 125 -15.98 -18.22 -12.83
C ILE A 125 -15.85 -19.64 -13.39
N PHE A 126 -14.83 -19.86 -14.25
CA PHE A 126 -14.55 -21.15 -14.86
C PHE A 126 -14.21 -22.22 -13.83
N GLU A 127 -13.31 -21.95 -12.89
CA GLU A 127 -12.92 -22.91 -11.86
C GLU A 127 -14.09 -23.29 -10.94
N VAL A 128 -14.94 -22.32 -10.58
CA VAL A 128 -16.16 -22.61 -9.81
C VAL A 128 -17.10 -23.47 -10.62
N TYR A 129 -17.36 -23.14 -11.88
CA TYR A 129 -18.21 -23.95 -12.75
C TYR A 129 -17.68 -25.38 -12.93
N GLN A 130 -16.38 -25.55 -13.19
CA GLN A 130 -15.75 -26.87 -13.30
C GLN A 130 -15.84 -27.65 -11.98
N THR A 131 -15.76 -26.96 -10.83
CA THR A 131 -16.01 -27.57 -9.52
C THR A 131 -17.43 -28.10 -9.44
N LEU A 132 -18.44 -27.35 -9.88
CA LEU A 132 -19.84 -27.81 -9.91
C LEU A 132 -20.03 -29.02 -10.83
N VAL A 133 -19.39 -29.02 -12.01
CA VAL A 133 -19.41 -30.16 -12.94
C VAL A 133 -18.82 -31.40 -12.27
N ARG A 134 -17.64 -31.29 -11.66
CA ARG A 134 -16.97 -32.41 -10.98
C ARG A 134 -17.72 -32.89 -9.75
N LEU A 135 -18.33 -31.97 -8.99
CA LEU A 135 -19.24 -32.35 -7.91
C LEU A 135 -20.38 -33.20 -8.47
N THR A 136 -20.98 -32.81 -9.59
CA THR A 136 -22.06 -33.58 -10.26
C THR A 136 -21.57 -34.96 -10.67
N ASN A 137 -20.51 -35.00 -11.47
CA ASN A 137 -19.82 -36.22 -11.81
C ASN A 137 -18.32 -35.98 -12.03
N ASN A 138 -17.49 -36.60 -11.18
CA ASN A 138 -16.03 -36.52 -11.25
C ASN A 138 -15.41 -37.62 -12.14
N THR A 139 -16.21 -38.49 -12.77
CA THR A 139 -15.69 -39.57 -13.63
C THR A 139 -15.55 -39.17 -15.10
N GLY A 140 -16.15 -38.05 -15.51
CA GLY A 140 -16.22 -37.65 -16.93
C GLY A 140 -17.26 -38.43 -17.75
N LEU A 141 -17.95 -39.42 -17.17
CA LEU A 141 -19.05 -40.13 -17.81
C LEU A 141 -20.35 -39.33 -17.69
N ASN A 142 -21.23 -39.37 -18.69
CA ASN A 142 -22.56 -38.73 -18.64
C ASN A 142 -22.51 -37.27 -18.13
N LEU A 143 -21.58 -36.48 -18.68
CA LEU A 143 -21.44 -35.06 -18.32
C LEU A 143 -22.72 -34.31 -18.70
N PRO A 144 -23.20 -33.39 -17.83
CA PRO A 144 -24.33 -32.54 -18.16
C PRO A 144 -24.00 -31.60 -19.33
N ASN A 145 -25.03 -31.15 -20.04
CA ASN A 145 -24.91 -30.11 -21.07
C ASN A 145 -24.18 -28.88 -20.52
N ASP A 146 -23.31 -28.27 -21.33
CA ASP A 146 -22.51 -27.14 -20.85
C ASP A 146 -23.39 -25.92 -20.50
N ARG A 147 -23.29 -25.48 -19.24
CA ARG A 147 -23.94 -24.30 -18.68
C ARG A 147 -22.95 -23.22 -18.23
N TYR A 148 -21.70 -23.25 -18.70
CA TYR A 148 -20.69 -22.25 -18.34
C TYR A 148 -21.11 -20.82 -18.74
N HIS A 149 -21.46 -20.59 -20.01
CA HIS A 149 -21.86 -19.26 -20.48
C HIS A 149 -23.13 -18.71 -19.78
N PRO A 150 -24.19 -19.52 -19.57
CA PRO A 150 -25.28 -19.15 -18.67
C PRO A 150 -24.79 -18.70 -17.29
N PHE A 151 -23.87 -19.43 -16.68
CA PHE A 151 -23.34 -19.08 -15.35
C PHE A 151 -22.55 -17.76 -15.35
N VAL A 152 -21.70 -17.53 -16.36
CA VAL A 152 -20.98 -16.26 -16.52
C VAL A 152 -21.95 -15.08 -16.56
N ARG A 153 -23.05 -15.19 -17.32
CA ARG A 153 -24.06 -14.13 -17.38
C ARG A 153 -24.74 -13.89 -16.04
N MET A 154 -25.17 -14.95 -15.36
CA MET A 154 -25.83 -14.83 -14.05
C MET A 154 -24.92 -14.18 -13.01
N VAL A 155 -23.64 -14.54 -12.99
CA VAL A 155 -22.62 -13.91 -12.13
C VAL A 155 -22.44 -12.43 -12.47
N HIS A 156 -22.32 -12.09 -13.76
CA HIS A 156 -22.11 -10.71 -14.21
C HIS A 156 -23.29 -9.81 -13.81
N GLU A 157 -24.52 -10.27 -14.02
CA GLU A 157 -25.75 -9.59 -13.60
C GLU A 157 -25.83 -9.47 -12.06
N TRP A 158 -25.53 -10.55 -11.34
CA TRP A 158 -25.58 -10.60 -9.88
C TRP A 158 -24.67 -9.56 -9.23
N LEU A 159 -23.39 -9.54 -9.61
CA LEU A 159 -22.40 -8.60 -9.07
C LEU A 159 -22.80 -7.15 -9.34
N HIS A 160 -23.30 -6.87 -10.55
CA HIS A 160 -23.76 -5.53 -10.91
C HIS A 160 -24.96 -5.09 -10.06
N LEU A 161 -25.95 -5.97 -9.88
CA LEU A 161 -27.13 -5.68 -9.07
C LEU A 161 -26.81 -5.52 -7.59
N HIS A 162 -25.87 -6.31 -7.05
CA HIS A 162 -25.39 -6.13 -5.68
C HIS A 162 -24.79 -4.74 -5.44
N MET A 163 -24.07 -4.18 -6.41
CA MET A 163 -23.61 -2.78 -6.31
C MET A 163 -24.77 -1.78 -6.30
N LEU A 164 -25.79 -1.96 -7.15
CA LEU A 164 -26.99 -1.11 -7.18
C LEU A 164 -27.78 -1.18 -5.87
N VAL A 165 -27.94 -2.39 -5.31
CA VAL A 165 -28.62 -2.67 -4.04
C VAL A 165 -27.84 -2.05 -2.87
N ARG A 166 -26.52 -2.22 -2.83
CA ARG A 166 -25.64 -1.58 -1.83
C ARG A 166 -25.69 -0.06 -1.90
N ALA A 167 -25.80 0.53 -3.09
CA ALA A 167 -25.95 1.97 -3.24
C ALA A 167 -27.38 2.47 -2.93
N GLY A 168 -28.36 1.57 -2.90
CA GLY A 168 -29.78 1.87 -2.66
C GLY A 168 -30.45 2.56 -3.84
N ARG A 169 -30.03 2.26 -5.08
CA ARG A 169 -30.61 2.87 -6.28
C ARG A 169 -32.12 2.58 -6.44
N GLY A 170 -32.61 1.46 -5.90
CA GLY A 170 -34.04 1.12 -5.88
C GLY A 170 -34.90 1.96 -4.92
N HIS A 171 -34.27 2.81 -4.09
CA HIS A 171 -34.92 3.70 -3.13
C HIS A 171 -34.89 5.16 -3.56
N GLU A 172 -34.25 5.49 -4.68
CA GLU A 172 -34.15 6.87 -5.18
C GLU A 172 -35.15 7.15 -6.30
N GLU A 173 -35.57 8.41 -6.40
CA GLU A 173 -36.36 8.89 -7.51
C GLU A 173 -35.62 8.67 -8.85
N GLY A 174 -36.32 8.13 -9.85
CA GLY A 174 -35.72 7.72 -11.13
C GLY A 174 -34.95 6.39 -11.10
N GLY A 175 -34.81 5.75 -9.92
CA GLY A 175 -34.31 4.39 -9.79
C GLY A 175 -32.89 4.15 -10.33
N VAL A 176 -32.69 3.00 -10.97
CA VAL A 176 -31.43 2.61 -11.62
C VAL A 176 -31.09 3.52 -12.79
N ALA A 177 -32.09 4.00 -13.54
CA ALA A 177 -31.86 4.87 -14.70
C ALA A 177 -31.27 6.24 -14.35
N ALA A 178 -31.46 6.70 -13.10
CA ALA A 178 -30.90 7.95 -12.59
C ALA A 178 -29.48 7.81 -12.00
N THR A 179 -28.86 6.63 -12.07
CA THR A 179 -27.51 6.40 -11.54
C THR A 179 -26.47 7.21 -12.31
N LYS A 180 -25.71 8.05 -11.58
CA LYS A 180 -24.69 8.91 -12.16
C LYS A 180 -23.31 8.23 -12.12
N GLU A 181 -22.36 8.82 -12.84
CA GLU A 181 -20.97 8.38 -12.79
C GLU A 181 -20.45 8.42 -11.34
N GLY A 182 -19.90 7.30 -10.87
CA GLY A 182 -19.31 7.18 -9.54
C GLY A 182 -20.28 6.88 -8.39
N ASP A 183 -21.60 6.90 -8.62
CA ASP A 183 -22.63 6.71 -7.56
C ASP A 183 -22.56 5.37 -6.82
N LEU A 184 -21.97 4.33 -7.43
CA LEU A 184 -21.88 2.98 -6.87
C LEU A 184 -20.56 2.70 -6.14
N ALA A 185 -19.62 3.64 -6.17
CA ALA A 185 -18.36 3.53 -5.46
C ALA A 185 -18.58 3.64 -3.94
N VAL A 186 -17.89 2.79 -3.18
CA VAL A 186 -17.90 2.86 -1.70
C VAL A 186 -16.93 3.96 -1.29
N LEU A 187 -17.46 5.06 -0.78
CA LEU A 187 -16.65 6.22 -0.38
C LEU A 187 -15.82 5.92 0.88
N CYS A 188 -14.65 6.55 0.98
CA CYS A 188 -13.76 6.46 2.13
C CYS A 188 -14.30 7.25 3.34
N PRO A 189 -14.78 6.62 4.43
CA PRO A 189 -15.41 7.33 5.55
C PRO A 189 -14.51 8.35 6.29
N PRO A 190 -13.20 8.10 6.48
CA PRO A 190 -12.32 9.07 7.13
C PRO A 190 -11.89 10.24 6.23
N CYS A 191 -12.09 10.16 4.91
CA CYS A 191 -11.82 11.28 4.00
C CYS A 191 -12.85 12.41 4.19
N PRO A 192 -12.47 13.67 3.90
CA PRO A 192 -13.39 14.79 3.96
C PRO A 192 -14.44 14.74 2.83
N HIS A 193 -15.72 14.73 3.21
CA HIS A 193 -16.87 14.79 2.31
C HIS A 193 -17.82 15.91 2.77
N PRO A 194 -17.77 17.10 2.14
CA PRO A 194 -18.64 18.22 2.49
C PRO A 194 -20.13 17.81 2.44
N GLY A 195 -20.89 18.22 3.46
CA GLY A 195 -22.31 17.86 3.59
C GLY A 195 -22.58 16.43 4.06
N ILE A 196 -21.55 15.60 4.23
CA ILE A 196 -21.69 14.22 4.74
C ILE A 196 -21.07 14.07 6.12
N ASN A 197 -19.77 14.36 6.26
CA ASN A 197 -19.02 14.06 7.50
C ASN A 197 -18.13 15.20 8.00
N MET A 198 -18.18 16.37 7.36
CA MET A 198 -17.45 17.57 7.75
C MET A 198 -18.34 18.53 8.55
N ASP A 199 -17.74 19.35 9.41
CA ASP A 199 -18.48 20.42 10.12
C ASP A 199 -19.05 21.43 9.12
N PRO A 200 -20.27 21.98 9.30
CA PRO A 200 -20.83 22.97 8.38
C PRO A 200 -19.93 24.19 8.14
N ASP A 201 -19.23 24.65 9.18
CA ASP A 201 -18.31 25.79 9.14
C ASP A 201 -16.84 25.39 8.90
N TRP A 202 -16.57 24.20 8.32
CA TRP A 202 -15.20 23.70 8.11
C TRP A 202 -14.29 24.67 7.35
N LYS A 203 -14.86 25.52 6.48
CA LYS A 203 -14.14 26.58 5.73
C LYS A 203 -13.58 27.71 6.60
N ARG A 204 -14.03 27.85 7.86
CA ARG A 204 -13.47 28.82 8.82
C ARG A 204 -12.22 28.33 9.52
N THR A 205 -11.75 27.12 9.20
CA THR A 205 -10.54 26.55 9.80
C THR A 205 -9.35 27.47 9.52
N PRO A 206 -8.53 27.80 10.54
CA PRO A 206 -7.33 28.61 10.37
C PRO A 206 -6.41 28.11 9.25
N ALA A 207 -5.78 29.05 8.54
CA ALA A 207 -4.96 28.75 7.36
C ALA A 207 -3.76 27.84 7.68
N ASP A 208 -3.22 27.88 8.90
CA ASP A 208 -2.11 27.02 9.37
C ASP A 208 -2.54 25.55 9.60
N ARG A 209 -3.85 25.26 9.59
CA ARG A 209 -4.45 23.93 9.77
C ARG A 209 -5.26 23.46 8.56
N TRP A 210 -4.98 24.02 7.39
CA TRP A 210 -5.63 23.68 6.12
C TRP A 210 -5.70 22.16 5.85
N TYR A 211 -4.68 21.42 6.32
CA TYR A 211 -4.53 19.99 6.10
C TYR A 211 -5.60 19.12 6.77
N ARG A 212 -6.30 19.62 7.80
CA ARG A 212 -7.39 18.89 8.46
C ARG A 212 -8.47 18.47 7.47
N HIS A 213 -8.69 19.26 6.44
CA HIS A 213 -9.73 19.05 5.43
C HIS A 213 -9.16 18.67 4.06
N ALA A 214 -7.87 18.36 3.99
CA ALA A 214 -7.22 18.02 2.74
C ALA A 214 -7.58 16.60 2.27
N LYS A 215 -7.73 16.44 0.95
CA LYS A 215 -7.82 15.11 0.31
C LYS A 215 -6.43 14.65 -0.09
N PHE A 216 -6.05 13.46 0.39
CA PHE A 216 -4.79 12.81 0.05
C PHE A 216 -5.06 11.78 -1.03
N VAL A 217 -4.49 11.98 -2.21
CA VAL A 217 -4.67 11.10 -3.37
C VAL A 217 -3.32 10.57 -3.85
N SER A 218 -3.27 9.32 -4.27
CA SER A 218 -2.10 8.68 -4.88
C SER A 218 -2.45 8.17 -6.27
N ILE A 219 -1.52 8.33 -7.20
CA ILE A 219 -1.64 8.04 -8.62
C ILE A 219 -0.59 6.99 -8.98
N ASP A 220 -0.99 5.94 -9.70
CA ASP A 220 -0.07 4.90 -10.19
C ASP A 220 -0.71 4.03 -11.30
N ALA A 221 0.12 3.25 -12.01
CA ALA A 221 -0.25 2.34 -13.07
C ALA A 221 0.19 0.89 -12.85
N ASN A 222 -0.70 -0.05 -13.15
CA ASN A 222 -0.46 -1.49 -13.01
C ASN A 222 -0.49 -2.20 -14.36
N PHE A 223 0.65 -2.76 -14.77
CA PHE A 223 0.84 -3.48 -16.03
C PHE A 223 0.62 -4.99 -15.95
N ARG A 224 0.19 -5.53 -14.79
CA ARG A 224 -0.21 -6.94 -14.66
C ARG A 224 -1.63 -7.18 -15.16
N LEU A 225 -2.53 -6.20 -14.96
CA LEU A 225 -3.95 -6.26 -15.35
C LEU A 225 -4.17 -6.05 -16.86
N LYS A 226 -3.45 -6.78 -17.69
CA LYS A 226 -3.58 -6.76 -19.16
C LYS A 226 -4.91 -7.35 -19.61
N ARG A 227 -5.40 -6.93 -20.77
CA ARG A 227 -6.55 -7.54 -21.46
C ARG A 227 -6.19 -7.88 -22.90
N LYS A 228 -6.46 -9.11 -23.32
CA LYS A 228 -6.27 -9.54 -24.71
C LYS A 228 -7.37 -9.01 -25.63
N THR A 229 -7.08 -8.94 -26.92
CA THR A 229 -8.05 -8.58 -27.97
C THR A 229 -8.92 -9.79 -28.36
N VAL A 230 -9.70 -10.31 -27.41
CA VAL A 230 -10.53 -11.53 -27.60
C VAL A 230 -12.03 -11.25 -27.78
N SER A 231 -12.51 -10.04 -27.51
CA SER A 231 -13.92 -9.66 -27.61
C SER A 231 -14.10 -8.14 -27.81
N SER A 232 -15.34 -7.69 -27.99
CA SER A 232 -15.75 -6.30 -28.26
C SER A 232 -16.91 -5.85 -27.36
N HIS A 233 -17.09 -4.54 -27.22
CA HIS A 233 -18.21 -3.95 -26.46
C HIS A 233 -19.59 -4.32 -27.01
N ARG A 234 -19.68 -4.72 -28.30
CA ARG A 234 -20.94 -5.17 -28.91
C ARG A 234 -21.38 -6.52 -28.37
N VAL A 235 -20.42 -7.43 -28.12
CA VAL A 235 -20.68 -8.80 -27.67
C VAL A 235 -20.68 -8.90 -26.15
N ASP A 236 -19.83 -8.12 -25.49
CA ASP A 236 -19.72 -8.05 -24.03
C ASP A 236 -19.75 -6.58 -23.58
N PRO A 237 -20.95 -5.97 -23.52
CA PRO A 237 -21.12 -4.61 -23.02
C PRO A 237 -20.94 -4.57 -21.50
N GLY A 238 -20.39 -3.48 -20.98
CA GLY A 238 -20.42 -3.21 -19.54
C GLY A 238 -21.82 -2.81 -19.09
N LEU A 239 -22.22 -3.26 -17.90
CA LEU A 239 -23.52 -2.95 -17.29
C LEU A 239 -23.48 -1.61 -16.57
N GLY A 240 -22.37 -1.30 -15.87
CA GLY A 240 -22.24 -0.08 -15.08
C GLY A 240 -21.83 1.17 -15.86
N LYS A 241 -21.09 1.03 -16.98
CA LYS A 241 -20.67 2.15 -17.85
C LYS A 241 -20.23 3.42 -17.08
N GLY A 242 -19.31 3.27 -16.12
CA GLY A 242 -18.78 4.40 -15.34
C GLY A 242 -19.53 4.70 -14.03
N TRP A 243 -20.51 3.91 -13.61
CA TRP A 243 -21.22 4.14 -12.35
C TRP A 243 -20.40 3.86 -11.08
N ALA A 244 -19.20 3.27 -11.18
CA ALA A 244 -18.38 2.90 -10.02
C ALA A 244 -16.95 3.48 -10.09
N TYR A 245 -15.91 2.63 -10.22
CA TYR A 245 -14.51 3.06 -10.16
C TYR A 245 -13.91 3.31 -11.53
N PHE A 246 -14.29 2.53 -12.56
CA PHE A 246 -13.91 2.86 -13.93
C PHE A 246 -14.54 4.18 -14.38
N VAL A 247 -13.79 4.97 -15.15
CA VAL A 247 -14.33 6.12 -15.89
C VAL A 247 -15.31 5.66 -16.97
N GLU A 248 -16.22 6.54 -17.41
CA GLU A 248 -17.08 6.23 -18.55
C GLU A 248 -16.24 6.05 -19.82
N GLU A 249 -16.30 4.83 -20.37
CA GLU A 249 -15.42 4.36 -21.44
C GLU A 249 -15.51 5.18 -22.72
N THR A 250 -16.71 5.65 -23.09
CA THR A 250 -16.96 6.34 -24.36
C THR A 250 -16.37 7.74 -24.35
N LYS A 251 -16.60 8.49 -23.27
CA LYS A 251 -15.99 9.80 -22.99
C LYS A 251 -14.47 9.67 -22.86
N TYR A 252 -14.00 8.64 -22.15
CA TYR A 252 -12.58 8.40 -21.99
C TYR A 252 -11.88 8.11 -23.32
N LYS A 253 -12.42 7.22 -24.14
CA LYS A 253 -11.85 6.92 -25.46
C LYS A 253 -11.90 8.11 -26.42
N THR A 254 -13.00 8.87 -26.40
CA THR A 254 -13.11 10.11 -27.18
C THR A 254 -11.99 11.07 -26.81
N PHE A 255 -11.76 11.28 -25.52
CA PHE A 255 -10.65 12.09 -25.01
C PHE A 255 -9.30 11.54 -25.49
N LEU A 256 -9.01 10.26 -25.24
CA LEU A 256 -7.72 9.67 -25.61
C LEU A 256 -7.40 9.74 -27.11
N ASN A 257 -8.42 9.68 -27.97
CA ASN A 257 -8.24 9.82 -29.42
C ASN A 257 -7.79 11.23 -29.81
N LEU A 258 -8.26 12.28 -29.12
CA LEU A 258 -7.82 13.65 -29.34
C LEU A 258 -6.34 13.85 -28.95
N HIS A 259 -5.87 13.10 -27.95
CA HIS A 259 -4.51 13.20 -27.40
C HIS A 259 -3.56 12.10 -27.91
N GLN A 260 -3.92 11.36 -28.97
CA GLN A 260 -3.15 10.19 -29.44
C GLN A 260 -1.73 10.53 -29.94
N ASN A 261 -1.52 11.77 -30.39
CA ASN A 261 -0.25 12.24 -30.96
C ASN A 261 0.63 12.97 -29.94
N GLU A 262 0.14 13.17 -28.71
CA GLU A 262 0.92 13.81 -27.67
C GLU A 262 2.11 12.95 -27.27
N ARG A 263 3.23 13.61 -26.99
CA ARG A 263 4.46 12.96 -26.55
C ARG A 263 4.89 13.55 -25.24
N GLU A 264 5.28 12.66 -24.33
CA GLU A 264 5.75 13.09 -23.03
C GLU A 264 7.09 13.82 -23.14
N PRO A 265 7.29 14.90 -22.36
CA PRO A 265 8.55 15.60 -22.34
C PRO A 265 9.65 14.67 -21.82
N LYS A 266 10.88 14.83 -22.34
CA LYS A 266 12.03 14.09 -21.81
C LYS A 266 12.20 14.39 -20.32
N SER A 267 12.37 13.34 -19.53
CA SER A 267 12.66 13.42 -18.10
C SER A 267 13.85 14.36 -17.85
N ASN A 268 13.65 15.37 -17.00
CA ASN A 268 14.71 16.21 -16.46
C ASN A 268 15.09 15.83 -15.02
N CYS A 269 14.61 14.66 -14.56
CA CYS A 269 15.01 13.98 -13.32
C CYS A 269 15.78 12.69 -13.70
N SER A 270 16.08 11.84 -12.72
CA SER A 270 16.44 10.45 -12.98
C SER A 270 15.42 9.77 -13.91
N ARG A 271 15.90 8.89 -14.79
CA ARG A 271 15.06 8.19 -15.76
C ARG A 271 14.25 7.11 -15.03
N HIS A 272 13.02 7.44 -14.63
CA HIS A 272 12.07 6.48 -14.05
C HIS A 272 11.40 5.63 -15.13
N ASP A 273 11.10 4.36 -14.79
CA ASP A 273 10.42 3.42 -15.68
C ASP A 273 9.02 3.89 -16.09
N ALA A 274 8.28 4.60 -15.24
CA ALA A 274 7.00 5.22 -15.59
C ALA A 274 7.10 6.12 -16.84
N VAL A 275 8.18 6.93 -16.92
CA VAL A 275 8.45 7.80 -18.08
C VAL A 275 8.85 6.97 -19.30
N ASN A 276 9.64 5.91 -19.14
CA ASN A 276 10.05 5.05 -20.25
C ASN A 276 8.88 4.21 -20.80
N LEU A 277 8.02 3.71 -19.92
CA LEU A 277 6.84 2.92 -20.28
C LEU A 277 5.81 3.76 -21.02
N SER A 278 5.65 5.06 -20.69
CA SER A 278 4.78 5.98 -21.46
C SER A 278 5.09 6.02 -22.97
N SER A 279 6.35 5.77 -23.33
CA SER A 279 6.86 5.74 -24.72
C SER A 279 6.86 4.34 -25.34
N ALA A 280 6.39 3.31 -24.63
CA ALA A 280 6.38 1.93 -25.11
C ALA A 280 5.41 1.75 -26.29
N LYS A 281 5.83 0.97 -27.29
CA LYS A 281 4.98 0.66 -28.45
C LYS A 281 3.76 -0.19 -28.05
N PRO A 282 2.63 -0.07 -28.76
CA PRO A 282 1.45 -0.90 -28.52
C PRO A 282 1.80 -2.38 -28.52
N ASN A 283 1.40 -3.09 -27.47
CA ASN A 283 1.70 -4.50 -27.33
C ASN A 283 0.78 -5.32 -28.24
N ARG A 284 1.32 -5.94 -29.31
CA ARG A 284 0.50 -6.72 -30.27
C ARG A 284 -0.31 -7.79 -29.51
N GLY A 285 -1.62 -7.86 -29.79
CA GLY A 285 -2.54 -8.83 -29.18
C GLY A 285 -3.21 -8.40 -27.87
N HIS A 286 -2.89 -7.23 -27.33
CA HIS A 286 -3.56 -6.68 -26.14
C HIS A 286 -4.40 -5.46 -26.50
N ALA A 287 -5.61 -5.40 -25.94
CA ALA A 287 -6.50 -4.25 -26.05
C ALA A 287 -6.36 -3.30 -24.85
N ALA A 288 -5.81 -3.77 -23.74
CA ALA A 288 -5.31 -2.95 -22.64
C ALA A 288 -3.98 -3.52 -22.15
N SER A 289 -2.96 -2.67 -22.03
CA SER A 289 -1.62 -3.01 -21.54
C SER A 289 -1.51 -3.03 -20.01
N GLY A 290 -2.51 -2.46 -19.34
CA GLY A 290 -2.56 -2.30 -17.89
C GLY A 290 -3.76 -1.42 -17.50
N VAL A 291 -3.77 -0.99 -16.25
CA VAL A 291 -4.78 -0.12 -15.66
C VAL A 291 -4.10 0.96 -14.85
N GLY A 292 -4.48 2.23 -15.05
CA GLY A 292 -4.09 3.33 -14.17
C GLY A 292 -5.17 3.60 -13.13
N LYS A 293 -4.78 4.17 -11.98
CA LYS A 293 -5.71 4.44 -10.89
C LYS A 293 -5.33 5.62 -10.01
N ILE A 294 -6.34 6.32 -9.49
CA ILE A 294 -6.23 7.18 -8.31
C ILE A 294 -6.89 6.54 -7.08
N MET A 295 -6.23 6.61 -5.92
CA MET A 295 -6.81 6.16 -4.65
C MET A 295 -6.53 7.14 -3.51
N CYS A 296 -7.16 6.93 -2.37
CA CYS A 296 -6.87 7.64 -1.14
C CYS A 296 -5.52 7.17 -0.57
N ALA A 297 -4.53 8.07 -0.50
CA ALA A 297 -3.19 7.72 -0.05
C ALA A 297 -3.08 7.39 1.44
N ARG A 298 -4.11 7.71 2.25
CA ARG A 298 -4.10 7.52 3.72
C ARG A 298 -4.87 6.31 4.22
N HIS A 299 -5.89 5.88 3.47
CA HIS A 299 -6.79 4.78 3.85
C HIS A 299 -6.84 3.67 2.79
N GLU A 300 -6.11 3.85 1.68
CA GLU A 300 -5.93 2.86 0.61
C GLU A 300 -7.22 2.53 -0.13
N MET A 301 -8.23 3.39 -0.07
CA MET A 301 -9.52 3.18 -0.72
C MET A 301 -9.57 3.83 -2.10
N ASN A 302 -10.07 3.11 -3.10
CA ASN A 302 -10.19 3.60 -4.48
C ASN A 302 -11.25 4.72 -4.55
N LEU A 303 -10.99 5.77 -5.34
CA LEU A 303 -11.94 6.86 -5.51
C LEU A 303 -12.99 6.52 -6.60
N PRO A 304 -14.18 7.16 -6.57
CA PRO A 304 -15.10 7.13 -7.71
C PRO A 304 -14.40 7.58 -9.01
N ASN A 305 -14.75 6.92 -10.12
CA ASN A 305 -14.23 7.19 -11.47
C ASN A 305 -12.72 7.45 -11.55
N SER A 306 -11.96 6.67 -10.78
CA SER A 306 -10.52 6.84 -10.66
C SER A 306 -9.70 5.87 -11.49
N VAL A 307 -10.34 4.95 -12.20
CA VAL A 307 -9.69 3.82 -12.88
C VAL A 307 -9.92 3.88 -14.39
N GLY A 308 -8.90 3.52 -15.17
CA GLY A 308 -8.96 3.54 -16.64
C GLY A 308 -7.99 2.55 -17.27
N ASP A 309 -8.41 1.94 -18.37
CA ASP A 309 -7.56 1.03 -19.16
C ASP A 309 -6.46 1.81 -19.91
N LEU A 310 -5.24 1.32 -19.82
CA LEU A 310 -4.07 1.90 -20.50
C LEU A 310 -3.86 1.21 -21.86
N GLN A 311 -3.86 1.98 -22.95
CA GLN A 311 -3.66 1.43 -24.29
C GLN A 311 -2.22 0.93 -24.47
N TYR A 312 -1.28 1.73 -24.00
CA TYR A 312 0.15 1.43 -23.89
C TYR A 312 0.77 2.42 -22.92
N GLY A 313 1.68 1.94 -22.08
CA GLY A 313 2.41 2.81 -21.15
C GLY A 313 1.55 3.57 -20.16
N GLU A 314 2.19 4.45 -19.41
CA GLU A 314 1.56 5.39 -18.51
C GLU A 314 1.63 6.81 -19.09
N ARG A 315 0.80 7.09 -20.10
CA ARG A 315 0.75 8.43 -20.72
C ARG A 315 0.07 9.43 -19.80
N TYR A 316 0.49 10.70 -19.84
CA TYR A 316 -0.09 11.76 -19.03
C TYR A 316 -1.56 11.94 -19.36
N CYS A 317 -1.97 11.88 -20.63
CA CYS A 317 -3.39 12.00 -20.99
C CYS A 317 -4.27 10.93 -20.32
N ASN A 318 -3.76 9.70 -20.14
CA ASN A 318 -4.49 8.66 -19.41
C ASN A 318 -4.67 9.08 -17.93
N MET A 319 -3.58 9.46 -17.26
CA MET A 319 -3.58 9.80 -15.82
C MET A 319 -4.30 11.12 -15.52
N ASP A 320 -4.16 12.11 -16.39
CA ASP A 320 -4.82 13.41 -16.36
C ASP A 320 -6.34 13.27 -16.38
N TYR A 321 -6.88 12.47 -17.31
CA TYR A 321 -8.33 12.27 -17.42
C TYR A 321 -8.90 11.57 -16.18
N MET A 322 -8.24 10.52 -15.70
CA MET A 322 -8.68 9.82 -14.49
C MET A 322 -8.60 10.75 -13.27
N PHE A 323 -7.54 11.55 -13.15
CA PHE A 323 -7.36 12.50 -12.06
C PHE A 323 -8.45 13.57 -12.07
N TYR A 324 -8.70 14.16 -13.24
CA TYR A 324 -9.78 15.12 -13.47
C TYR A 324 -11.14 14.54 -13.08
N GLN A 325 -11.50 13.37 -13.64
CA GLN A 325 -12.82 12.77 -13.44
C GLN A 325 -13.03 12.35 -11.98
N SER A 326 -12.00 11.78 -11.35
CA SER A 326 -12.07 11.35 -9.96
C SER A 326 -12.22 12.53 -8.99
N LEU A 327 -11.54 13.65 -9.25
CA LEU A 327 -11.65 14.86 -8.42
C LEU A 327 -13.00 15.58 -8.57
N ASN A 328 -13.60 15.54 -9.77
CA ASN A 328 -14.92 16.13 -9.99
C ASN A 328 -16.06 15.29 -9.41
N THR A 329 -15.91 13.97 -9.38
CA THR A 329 -16.90 13.02 -8.80
C THR A 329 -16.71 12.85 -7.30
N SER A 330 -15.52 13.12 -6.77
CA SER A 330 -15.22 13.08 -5.34
C SER A 330 -15.39 14.47 -4.71
N GLY A 331 -16.44 14.70 -3.91
CA GLY A 331 -16.80 16.01 -3.32
C GLY A 331 -15.64 17.01 -3.05
N LYS A 332 -15.78 18.24 -3.53
CA LYS A 332 -14.69 19.23 -3.62
C LYS A 332 -14.29 19.81 -2.26
N VAL A 333 -12.99 19.87 -1.97
CA VAL A 333 -12.43 20.51 -0.75
C VAL A 333 -11.46 21.63 -1.13
N GLN A 334 -10.96 22.40 -0.16
CA GLN A 334 -10.02 23.51 -0.43
C GLN A 334 -8.56 23.07 -0.52
N ALA A 335 -8.24 21.81 -0.18
CA ALA A 335 -6.86 21.35 -0.17
C ALA A 335 -6.65 19.91 -0.65
N TYR A 336 -5.57 19.69 -1.39
CA TYR A 336 -5.21 18.40 -1.97
C TYR A 336 -3.72 18.12 -1.78
N VAL A 337 -3.41 16.87 -1.43
CA VAL A 337 -2.06 16.33 -1.42
C VAL A 337 -2.01 15.19 -2.42
N VAL A 338 -1.23 15.35 -3.49
CA VAL A 338 -1.15 14.44 -4.62
C VAL A 338 0.18 13.71 -4.59
N SER A 339 0.14 12.40 -4.42
CA SER A 339 1.28 11.49 -4.45
C SER A 339 1.40 10.85 -5.82
N TYR A 340 2.56 10.93 -6.45
CA TYR A 340 2.83 10.25 -7.71
C TYR A 340 4.34 10.04 -7.88
N ASP A 341 4.75 8.86 -8.37
CA ASP A 341 6.15 8.53 -8.65
C ASP A 341 6.86 9.62 -9.43
N ILE A 342 6.19 10.16 -10.44
CA ILE A 342 6.74 11.23 -11.30
C ILE A 342 6.09 12.58 -11.03
N ALA A 343 5.59 12.82 -9.80
CA ALA A 343 4.99 14.08 -9.39
C ALA A 343 5.86 15.30 -9.75
N CYS A 344 7.19 15.17 -9.63
CA CYS A 344 8.15 16.23 -9.95
C CYS A 344 8.24 16.60 -11.45
N GLN A 345 7.62 15.81 -12.32
CA GLN A 345 7.56 16.04 -13.76
C GLN A 345 6.13 16.31 -14.20
N TRP A 346 5.23 15.41 -13.82
CA TRP A 346 3.82 15.45 -14.22
C TRP A 346 3.13 16.76 -13.80
N SER A 347 3.41 17.25 -12.57
CA SER A 347 2.77 18.46 -12.01
C SER A 347 3.16 19.77 -12.73
N LYS A 348 4.33 19.85 -13.38
CA LYS A 348 4.88 21.11 -13.92
C LYS A 348 3.98 21.79 -14.95
N LYS A 349 3.32 21.01 -15.80
CA LYS A 349 2.39 21.50 -16.83
C LYS A 349 0.95 21.07 -16.55
N LEU A 350 0.66 20.53 -15.38
CA LEU A 350 -0.66 20.00 -15.06
C LEU A 350 -1.73 21.07 -15.14
N GLN A 351 -1.49 22.28 -14.61
CA GLN A 351 -2.45 23.38 -14.69
C GLN A 351 -2.86 23.67 -16.14
N SER A 352 -1.90 23.81 -17.05
CA SER A 352 -2.18 24.05 -18.46
C SER A 352 -2.99 22.92 -19.11
N ARG A 353 -2.66 21.65 -18.80
CA ARG A 353 -3.39 20.49 -19.33
C ARG A 353 -4.82 20.38 -18.77
N MET A 354 -4.99 20.69 -17.50
CA MET A 354 -6.31 20.69 -16.85
C MET A 354 -7.18 21.85 -17.36
N THR A 355 -6.64 23.06 -17.51
CA THR A 355 -7.35 24.21 -18.10
C THR A 355 -7.74 23.95 -19.55
N ALA A 356 -6.90 23.27 -20.34
CA ALA A 356 -7.25 22.88 -21.70
C ALA A 356 -8.39 21.85 -21.77
N MET A 357 -8.59 21.06 -20.70
CA MET A 357 -9.68 20.10 -20.58
C MET A 357 -10.98 20.74 -20.05
N ASP A 358 -10.84 21.60 -19.05
CA ASP A 358 -11.91 22.33 -18.36
C ASP A 358 -11.33 23.65 -17.82
N GLU A 359 -11.66 24.76 -18.47
CA GLU A 359 -11.17 26.10 -18.08
C GLU A 359 -11.57 26.45 -16.64
N ASP A 360 -12.68 25.88 -16.16
CA ASP A 360 -13.24 26.11 -14.85
C ASP A 360 -12.78 25.09 -13.80
N PHE A 361 -11.78 24.25 -14.11
CA PHE A 361 -11.32 23.21 -13.21
C PHE A 361 -10.85 23.78 -11.87
N PHE A 362 -11.53 23.35 -10.81
CA PHE A 362 -11.48 24.02 -9.52
C PHE A 362 -10.11 23.96 -8.83
N LEU A 363 -9.27 22.96 -9.13
CA LEU A 363 -8.02 22.70 -8.39
C LEU A 363 -7.01 23.86 -8.42
N PHE A 364 -7.07 24.71 -9.44
CA PHE A 364 -6.15 25.84 -9.66
C PHE A 364 -6.80 27.22 -9.46
N LYS A 365 -8.04 27.25 -8.96
CA LYS A 365 -8.72 28.52 -8.60
C LYS A 365 -8.14 29.10 -7.32
N GLU A 366 -8.35 30.40 -7.12
CA GLU A 366 -7.91 31.10 -5.91
C GLU A 366 -8.48 30.46 -4.63
N GLY A 367 -7.68 30.41 -3.56
CA GLY A 367 -8.06 29.77 -2.29
C GLY A 367 -7.87 28.25 -2.24
N MET A 368 -7.35 27.64 -3.30
CA MET A 368 -7.02 26.21 -3.33
C MET A 368 -5.56 25.96 -2.95
N THR A 369 -5.32 24.96 -2.10
CA THR A 369 -3.97 24.52 -1.72
C THR A 369 -3.69 23.14 -2.29
N THR A 370 -2.72 23.02 -3.19
CA THR A 370 -2.31 21.71 -3.74
C THR A 370 -0.83 21.46 -3.52
N LYS A 371 -0.48 20.31 -2.94
CA LYS A 371 0.91 19.85 -2.77
C LYS A 371 1.14 18.58 -3.61
N TYR A 372 2.24 18.53 -4.34
CA TYR A 372 2.64 17.38 -5.14
C TYR A 372 3.87 16.74 -4.51
N LEU A 373 3.83 15.43 -4.27
CA LEU A 373 4.85 14.70 -3.53
C LEU A 373 5.17 13.37 -4.22
N VAL A 374 6.39 12.90 -4.01
CA VAL A 374 6.83 11.58 -4.48
C VAL A 374 6.77 10.60 -3.29
N PRO A 375 6.23 9.38 -3.47
CA PRO A 375 6.21 8.36 -2.42
C PRO A 375 7.60 8.10 -1.82
N LYS A 376 7.66 7.83 -0.51
CA LYS A 376 8.92 7.75 0.26
C LYS A 376 9.91 6.69 -0.24
N PHE A 377 9.43 5.55 -0.73
CA PHE A 377 10.23 4.47 -1.28
C PHE A 377 10.84 4.84 -2.64
N HIS A 378 10.08 5.58 -3.45
CA HIS A 378 10.50 6.01 -4.79
C HIS A 378 11.39 7.25 -4.74
N LEU A 379 11.20 8.13 -3.75
CA LEU A 379 11.92 9.40 -3.59
C LEU A 379 13.47 9.31 -3.70
N PRO A 380 14.16 8.31 -3.11
CA PRO A 380 15.61 8.15 -3.27
C PRO A 380 16.06 7.94 -4.71
N ALA A 381 15.21 7.44 -5.60
CA ALA A 381 15.55 7.31 -7.02
C ALA A 381 15.62 8.67 -7.73
N HIS A 382 15.10 9.75 -7.15
CA HIS A 382 15.12 11.09 -7.74
C HIS A 382 16.43 11.85 -7.50
N VAL A 383 16.67 12.90 -8.30
CA VAL A 383 17.79 13.84 -8.10
C VAL A 383 17.68 14.58 -6.76
N MET A 384 18.81 15.06 -6.20
CA MET A 384 18.86 15.64 -4.85
C MET A 384 17.85 16.77 -4.61
N ALA A 385 17.68 17.66 -5.59
CA ALA A 385 16.70 18.74 -5.49
C ALA A 385 15.27 18.21 -5.26
N CYS A 386 14.90 17.12 -5.95
CA CYS A 386 13.58 16.51 -5.80
C CYS A 386 13.41 15.82 -4.44
N ARG A 387 14.47 15.20 -3.90
CA ARG A 387 14.45 14.47 -2.62
C ARG A 387 14.08 15.32 -1.42
N SER A 388 14.22 16.64 -1.53
CA SER A 388 13.80 17.59 -0.50
C SER A 388 12.49 18.28 -0.87
N GLN A 389 12.35 18.77 -2.11
CA GLN A 389 11.18 19.52 -2.56
C GLN A 389 9.89 18.69 -2.63
N TYR A 390 9.96 17.42 -3.00
CA TYR A 390 8.78 16.54 -3.14
C TYR A 390 8.65 15.54 -1.99
N SER A 391 9.28 15.83 -0.85
CA SER A 391 9.37 14.93 0.30
C SER A 391 8.17 15.06 1.25
N PHE A 392 7.50 13.94 1.51
CA PHE A 392 6.53 13.83 2.61
C PHE A 392 7.14 14.13 3.98
N ASN A 393 8.44 13.92 4.17
CA ASN A 393 9.06 14.14 5.48
C ASN A 393 9.25 15.63 5.80
N TYR A 394 9.30 16.50 4.78
CA TYR A 394 9.60 17.93 4.93
C TYR A 394 8.42 18.84 4.57
N THR A 395 7.37 18.31 3.95
CA THR A 395 6.20 19.11 3.54
C THR A 395 5.23 19.28 4.70
N GLN A 396 4.86 20.51 5.04
CA GLN A 396 3.86 20.85 6.06
C GLN A 396 2.46 20.28 5.76
N GLY A 397 1.70 19.89 6.78
CA GLY A 397 0.31 19.46 6.66
C GLY A 397 0.08 18.07 6.06
N VAL A 398 1.06 17.16 6.13
CA VAL A 398 0.93 15.81 5.55
C VAL A 398 1.10 14.68 6.56
N GLY A 399 1.37 15.01 7.83
CA GLY A 399 1.55 14.03 8.88
C GLY A 399 2.67 13.02 8.58
N ARG A 400 2.38 11.74 8.80
CA ARG A 400 3.28 10.60 8.50
C ARG A 400 2.89 9.80 7.26
N THR A 401 2.04 10.34 6.40
CA THR A 401 1.69 9.76 5.09
C THR A 401 2.95 9.33 4.33
N ASP A 402 2.95 8.12 3.74
CA ASP A 402 4.09 7.56 2.99
C ASP A 402 3.93 7.66 1.47
N GLY A 403 2.69 7.69 0.97
CA GLY A 403 2.38 7.71 -0.46
C GLY A 403 2.37 6.32 -1.11
N GLU A 404 2.64 5.25 -0.35
CA GLU A 404 2.91 3.89 -0.84
C GLU A 404 1.66 2.98 -0.84
N GLY A 405 0.52 3.52 -0.41
CA GLY A 405 -0.73 2.75 -0.26
C GLY A 405 -1.24 2.12 -1.55
N ILE A 406 -0.97 2.77 -2.69
CA ILE A 406 -1.42 2.29 -4.00
C ILE A 406 -0.76 0.98 -4.43
N GLU A 407 0.54 0.83 -4.14
CA GLU A 407 1.30 -0.39 -4.40
C GLU A 407 0.81 -1.55 -3.55
N ARG A 408 0.49 -1.29 -2.26
CA ARG A 408 -0.13 -2.29 -1.39
C ARG A 408 -1.50 -2.71 -1.90
N GLY A 409 -2.30 -1.78 -2.42
CA GLY A 409 -3.58 -2.06 -3.07
C GLY A 409 -3.46 -2.91 -4.34
N TRP A 410 -2.37 -2.76 -5.12
CA TRP A 410 -2.14 -3.61 -6.29
C TRP A 410 -1.86 -5.05 -5.93
N ASN A 411 -1.09 -5.31 -4.87
CA ASN A 411 -0.79 -6.68 -4.43
C ASN A 411 -2.05 -7.52 -4.19
N GLU A 412 -3.13 -6.90 -3.70
CA GLU A 412 -4.41 -7.57 -3.45
C GLU A 412 -5.20 -7.91 -4.73
N ILE A 413 -5.09 -7.07 -5.76
CA ILE A 413 -5.89 -7.17 -6.99
C ILE A 413 -5.13 -7.91 -8.11
N ASN A 414 -3.80 -7.93 -8.04
CA ASN A 414 -2.93 -8.62 -8.99
C ASN A 414 -3.28 -10.09 -9.27
N PRO A 415 -3.77 -10.91 -8.30
CA PRO A 415 -4.18 -12.28 -8.60
C PRO A 415 -5.33 -12.39 -9.61
N LEU A 416 -6.11 -11.32 -9.83
CA LEU A 416 -7.15 -11.29 -10.87
C LEU A 416 -6.59 -11.16 -12.30
N ALA A 417 -5.31 -10.87 -12.46
CA ALA A 417 -4.72 -10.63 -13.77
C ALA A 417 -4.92 -11.81 -14.74
N THR A 418 -4.83 -13.05 -14.25
CA THR A 418 -4.97 -14.24 -15.10
C THR A 418 -6.40 -14.44 -15.59
N SER A 419 -7.38 -14.34 -14.69
CA SER A 419 -8.80 -14.54 -15.01
C SER A 419 -9.36 -13.40 -15.85
N THR A 420 -9.02 -12.15 -15.53
CA THR A 420 -9.52 -10.96 -16.24
C THR A 420 -8.90 -10.76 -17.61
N ARG A 421 -7.71 -11.31 -17.87
CA ARG A 421 -7.00 -11.12 -19.16
C ARG A 421 -7.72 -11.69 -20.37
N GLU A 422 -8.44 -12.79 -20.18
CA GLU A 422 -9.21 -13.48 -21.23
C GLU A 422 -10.68 -13.01 -21.30
N MET A 423 -11.10 -12.11 -20.41
CA MET A 423 -12.47 -11.61 -20.39
C MET A 423 -12.70 -10.56 -21.49
N GLY A 424 -13.95 -10.47 -21.93
CA GLY A 424 -14.38 -9.33 -22.74
C GLY A 424 -14.31 -8.02 -21.96
N PRO A 425 -14.44 -6.88 -22.66
CA PRO A 425 -14.22 -5.57 -22.05
C PRO A 425 -15.30 -5.16 -21.03
N GLY A 426 -16.55 -5.59 -21.19
CA GLY A 426 -17.65 -5.29 -20.27
C GLY A 426 -17.50 -6.04 -18.97
N THR A 427 -17.57 -7.37 -19.07
CA THR A 427 -17.41 -8.31 -17.94
C THR A 427 -16.14 -8.03 -17.14
N ARG A 428 -14.99 -7.78 -17.81
CA ARG A 428 -13.73 -7.47 -17.10
C ARG A 428 -13.85 -6.25 -16.19
N ARG A 429 -14.37 -5.13 -16.70
CA ARG A 429 -14.44 -3.90 -15.91
C ARG A 429 -15.41 -4.03 -14.75
N ASP A 430 -16.57 -4.63 -15.00
CA ASP A 430 -17.59 -4.81 -13.96
C ASP A 430 -17.09 -5.76 -12.84
N ILE A 431 -16.32 -6.80 -13.18
CA ILE A 431 -15.67 -7.67 -12.18
C ILE A 431 -14.63 -6.89 -11.38
N ILE A 432 -13.76 -6.12 -12.03
CA ILE A 432 -12.75 -5.32 -11.33
C ILE A 432 -13.42 -4.25 -10.45
N ASP A 433 -14.49 -3.60 -10.91
CA ASP A 433 -15.30 -2.66 -10.12
C ASP A 433 -15.89 -3.33 -8.88
N ALA A 434 -16.43 -4.55 -9.02
CA ALA A 434 -16.95 -5.32 -7.90
C ALA A 434 -15.85 -5.62 -6.85
N HIS A 435 -14.65 -6.02 -7.30
CA HIS A 435 -13.51 -6.25 -6.40
C HIS A 435 -12.97 -4.99 -5.73
N PHE A 436 -12.93 -3.85 -6.42
CA PHE A 436 -12.61 -2.57 -5.77
C PHE A 436 -13.70 -2.16 -4.78
N GLY A 437 -14.97 -2.49 -5.07
CA GLY A 437 -16.12 -2.39 -4.17
C GLY A 437 -15.90 -3.13 -2.86
N ASP A 438 -15.56 -4.42 -2.96
CA ASP A 438 -15.23 -5.25 -1.81
C ASP A 438 -14.01 -4.72 -1.04
N HIS A 439 -12.93 -4.37 -1.73
CA HIS A 439 -11.74 -3.79 -1.10
C HIS A 439 -12.10 -2.59 -0.22
N ASN A 440 -12.83 -1.62 -0.79
CA ASN A 440 -13.29 -0.44 -0.07
C ASN A 440 -14.26 -0.81 1.08
N TRP A 441 -15.12 -1.80 0.90
CA TRP A 441 -16.04 -2.26 1.95
C TRP A 441 -15.32 -2.93 3.13
N ARG A 442 -14.33 -3.78 2.88
CA ARG A 442 -13.49 -4.38 3.93
C ARG A 442 -12.67 -3.32 4.68
N LYS A 443 -12.15 -2.31 3.98
CA LYS A 443 -11.52 -1.14 4.63
C LYS A 443 -12.54 -0.40 5.52
N THR A 444 -13.73 -0.12 5.01
CA THR A 444 -14.82 0.56 5.74
C THR A 444 -15.20 -0.18 7.02
N THR A 445 -15.38 -1.50 6.94
CA THR A 445 -15.76 -2.34 8.08
C THR A 445 -14.61 -2.63 9.05
N SER A 446 -13.37 -2.23 8.74
CA SER A 446 -12.20 -2.40 9.62
C SER A 446 -11.66 -1.09 10.22
N LEU A 447 -12.35 0.04 10.00
CA LEU A 447 -11.89 1.37 10.45
C LEU A 447 -11.72 1.51 11.97
N GLY A 448 -12.37 0.67 12.78
CA GLY A 448 -12.12 0.60 14.22
C GLY A 448 -10.63 0.43 14.56
N LYS A 449 -9.88 -0.30 13.73
CA LYS A 449 -8.43 -0.52 13.87
C LYS A 449 -7.56 0.72 13.67
N ILE A 450 -8.09 1.85 13.18
CA ILE A 450 -7.33 3.11 13.04
C ILE A 450 -6.70 3.53 14.37
N ILE A 451 -7.31 3.16 15.49
CA ILE A 451 -6.76 3.36 16.82
C ILE A 451 -5.32 2.88 17.00
N GLU A 452 -4.93 1.77 16.37
CA GLU A 452 -3.56 1.26 16.45
C GLU A 452 -2.55 2.29 15.89
N ARG A 453 -2.94 2.99 14.82
CA ARG A 453 -2.15 4.10 14.26
C ARG A 453 -2.08 5.27 15.24
N MET A 454 -3.19 5.62 15.89
CA MET A 454 -3.23 6.73 16.86
C MET A 454 -2.32 6.48 18.07
N PHE A 455 -2.36 5.27 18.64
CA PHE A 455 -1.50 4.93 19.78
C PHE A 455 -0.02 5.07 19.44
N VAL A 456 0.41 4.50 18.31
CA VAL A 456 1.79 4.58 17.84
C VAL A 456 2.17 6.04 17.51
N ALA A 457 1.29 6.77 16.83
CA ALA A 457 1.53 8.18 16.50
C ALA A 457 1.69 9.05 17.75
N GLY A 458 0.90 8.82 18.81
CA GLY A 458 1.03 9.53 20.08
C GLY A 458 2.36 9.28 20.78
N LEU A 459 2.82 8.02 20.81
CA LEU A 459 4.14 7.67 21.37
C LEU A 459 5.27 8.34 20.58
N ASP A 460 5.20 8.26 19.25
CA ASP A 460 6.22 8.83 18.36
C ASP A 460 6.22 10.37 18.40
N MET A 461 5.04 10.98 18.53
CA MET A 461 4.89 12.42 18.77
C MET A 461 5.62 12.80 20.05
N ALA A 462 5.33 12.13 21.16
CA ALA A 462 5.99 12.42 22.43
C ALA A 462 7.51 12.26 22.35
N GLU A 463 8.01 11.14 21.81
CA GLU A 463 9.45 10.92 21.64
C GLU A 463 10.11 12.04 20.80
N HIS A 464 9.54 12.36 19.64
CA HIS A 464 10.17 13.30 18.71
C HIS A 464 10.01 14.76 19.11
N VAL A 465 8.92 15.13 19.78
CA VAL A 465 8.74 16.49 20.31
C VAL A 465 9.69 16.72 21.49
N ILE A 466 9.89 15.73 22.37
CA ILE A 466 10.87 15.82 23.46
C ILE A 466 12.30 15.95 22.90
N ASP A 467 12.68 15.07 21.96
CA ASP A 467 13.98 15.14 21.29
C ASP A 467 14.20 16.52 20.63
N PHE A 468 13.18 17.07 19.99
CA PHE A 468 13.24 18.41 19.39
C PHE A 468 13.36 19.52 20.44
N ASN A 469 12.53 19.51 21.48
CA ASN A 469 12.54 20.54 22.53
C ASN A 469 13.90 20.61 23.23
N HIS A 470 14.52 19.45 23.51
CA HIS A 470 15.86 19.42 24.06
C HIS A 470 16.90 19.96 23.10
N LEU A 471 16.92 19.50 21.84
CA LEU A 471 17.85 20.03 20.84
C LEU A 471 17.68 21.55 20.69
N ASN A 472 16.44 22.03 20.67
CA ASN A 472 16.11 23.45 20.56
C ASN A 472 16.61 24.26 21.77
N ALA A 473 16.51 23.70 22.98
CA ALA A 473 17.07 24.32 24.19
C ALA A 473 18.61 24.34 24.19
N THR A 474 19.25 23.42 23.45
CA THR A 474 20.72 23.33 23.37
C THR A 474 21.39 24.39 22.50
N LEU A 475 20.62 25.05 21.63
CA LEU A 475 21.14 25.93 20.60
C LEU A 475 20.99 27.41 20.97
N PRO A 476 21.87 28.30 20.48
CA PRO A 476 21.70 29.75 20.69
C PRO A 476 20.35 30.23 20.18
N GLN A 477 19.54 30.88 21.02
CA GLN A 477 18.16 31.23 20.65
C GLN A 477 18.06 32.18 19.46
N VAL A 478 19.03 33.08 19.28
CA VAL A 478 19.10 33.94 18.10
C VAL A 478 19.17 33.10 16.82
N LYS A 479 19.97 32.02 16.83
CA LYS A 479 20.11 31.11 15.68
C LYS A 479 18.86 30.26 15.47
N VAL A 480 18.24 29.78 16.54
CA VAL A 480 16.95 29.07 16.46
C VAL A 480 15.86 29.94 15.82
N GLN A 481 15.77 31.22 16.20
CA GLN A 481 14.81 32.16 15.61
C GLN A 481 15.10 32.42 14.12
N GLU A 482 16.36 32.65 13.77
CA GLU A 482 16.82 32.80 12.38
C GLU A 482 16.43 31.58 11.54
N TRP A 483 16.79 30.37 11.98
CA TRP A 483 16.51 29.14 11.25
C TRP A 483 15.02 28.80 11.19
N THR A 484 14.27 29.12 12.24
CA THR A 484 12.81 28.94 12.25
C THR A 484 12.18 29.76 11.14
N LYS A 485 12.58 31.03 11.02
CA LYS A 485 12.10 31.92 9.96
C LYS A 485 12.46 31.41 8.57
N GLU A 486 13.70 30.99 8.35
CA GLU A 486 14.13 30.44 7.05
C GLU A 486 13.35 29.18 6.66
N ILE A 487 13.08 28.28 7.61
CA ILE A 487 12.27 27.08 7.35
C ILE A 487 10.82 27.47 7.04
N GLU A 488 10.23 28.40 7.80
CA GLU A 488 8.84 28.81 7.59
C GLU A 488 8.65 29.52 6.25
N GLU A 489 9.62 30.35 5.84
CA GLU A 489 9.66 30.94 4.50
C GLU A 489 9.73 29.86 3.41
N TRP A 490 10.53 28.81 3.61
CA TRP A 490 10.62 27.69 2.68
C TRP A 490 9.37 26.79 2.66
N GLU A 491 8.75 26.54 3.83
CA GLU A 491 7.51 25.78 3.98
C GLU A 491 6.34 26.48 3.22
N MET A 492 6.35 27.82 3.20
CA MET A 492 5.41 28.65 2.43
C MET A 492 5.77 28.70 0.93
N ASP A 493 7.04 28.93 0.59
CA ASP A 493 7.53 29.00 -0.78
C ASP A 493 8.80 28.16 -0.98
N SER A 494 8.63 27.00 -1.62
CA SER A 494 9.73 26.07 -1.92
C SER A 494 10.79 26.63 -2.88
N LYS A 495 10.61 27.83 -3.43
CA LYS A 495 11.62 28.56 -4.22
C LYS A 495 12.66 29.27 -3.34
N LYS A 496 12.39 29.44 -2.05
CA LYS A 496 13.34 29.99 -1.07
C LYS A 496 14.53 29.04 -0.87
N PRO A 497 15.66 29.51 -0.29
CA PRO A 497 16.80 28.63 0.02
C PRO A 497 16.37 27.42 0.83
N ASN A 498 16.76 26.23 0.38
CA ASN A 498 16.34 24.98 0.99
C ASN A 498 17.10 24.72 2.30
N PRO A 499 16.43 24.73 3.46
CA PRO A 499 17.08 24.54 4.76
C PRO A 499 17.55 23.08 4.98
N PHE A 500 17.13 22.15 4.13
CA PHE A 500 17.51 20.74 4.16
C PHE A 500 18.63 20.38 3.18
N ALA A 501 19.16 21.35 2.43
CA ALA A 501 20.22 21.10 1.44
C ALA A 501 21.54 20.73 2.14
N GLU A 502 22.11 19.59 1.74
CA GLU A 502 23.37 19.08 2.27
C GLU A 502 24.55 19.62 1.44
N LEU A 503 25.63 20.01 2.12
CA LEU A 503 26.93 20.24 1.49
C LEU A 503 27.59 18.88 1.32
N ALA A 504 27.63 18.35 0.10
CA ALA A 504 28.26 17.07 -0.21
C ALA A 504 29.74 17.25 -0.56
N ASP A 505 30.60 16.43 0.05
CA ASP A 505 32.03 16.34 -0.22
C ASP A 505 32.32 15.03 -0.97
N GLY A 506 32.53 15.11 -2.28
CA GLY A 506 32.80 13.96 -3.16
C GLY A 506 31.57 13.25 -3.76
N PRO A 507 31.78 12.18 -4.55
CA PRO A 507 30.69 11.44 -5.20
C PRO A 507 29.92 10.57 -4.20
N THR A 508 28.59 10.59 -4.26
CA THR A 508 27.74 9.70 -3.41
C THR A 508 27.69 8.28 -3.99
N GLN A 509 27.43 7.27 -3.16
CA GLN A 509 27.27 5.89 -3.65
C GLN A 509 26.14 5.78 -4.70
N ALA A 510 25.06 6.57 -4.54
CA ALA A 510 23.98 6.62 -5.52
C ALA A 510 24.43 7.21 -6.87
N THR A 511 25.27 8.25 -6.85
CA THR A 511 25.88 8.82 -8.06
C THR A 511 26.73 7.77 -8.78
N ILE A 512 27.56 7.03 -8.05
CA ILE A 512 28.39 5.97 -8.61
C ILE A 512 27.55 4.82 -9.19
N ARG A 513 26.50 4.36 -8.49
CA ARG A 513 25.58 3.32 -9.01
C ARG A 513 24.99 3.73 -10.35
N ARG A 514 24.59 5.00 -10.49
CA ARG A 514 24.07 5.55 -11.76
C ARG A 514 25.13 5.51 -12.85
N GLU A 515 26.34 6.02 -12.58
CA GLU A 515 27.43 6.04 -13.55
C GLU A 515 27.83 4.63 -14.02
N LEU A 516 27.79 3.64 -13.12
CA LEU A 516 28.03 2.23 -13.47
C LEU A 516 26.94 1.65 -14.37
N ALA A 517 25.66 1.94 -14.09
CA ALA A 517 24.54 1.50 -14.93
C ALA A 517 24.56 2.17 -16.33
N GLU A 518 24.95 3.45 -16.40
CA GLU A 518 25.15 4.16 -17.67
C GLU A 518 26.32 3.57 -18.48
N ALA A 519 27.44 3.25 -17.81
CA ALA A 519 28.57 2.58 -18.45
C ALA A 519 28.18 1.19 -18.98
N GLU A 520 27.40 0.43 -18.21
CA GLU A 520 26.88 -0.89 -18.63
C GLU A 520 25.98 -0.78 -19.86
N THR A 521 25.10 0.22 -19.90
CA THR A 521 24.26 0.49 -21.08
C THR A 521 25.10 0.76 -22.32
N ASN A 522 26.17 1.54 -22.19
CA ASN A 522 27.08 1.84 -23.29
C ASN A 522 27.85 0.58 -23.75
N ASP A 523 28.27 -0.28 -22.82
CA ASP A 523 28.91 -1.55 -23.13
C ASP A 523 27.97 -2.49 -23.92
N ILE A 524 26.71 -2.62 -23.50
CA ILE A 524 25.68 -3.41 -24.21
C ILE A 524 25.47 -2.86 -25.63
N LEU A 525 25.35 -1.53 -25.79
CA LEU A 525 25.20 -0.89 -27.10
C LEU A 525 26.43 -1.10 -28.00
N ALA A 526 27.61 -1.24 -27.40
CA ALA A 526 28.85 -1.57 -28.09
C ALA A 526 29.04 -3.08 -28.35
N GLY A 527 28.03 -3.91 -28.05
CA GLY A 527 28.07 -5.37 -28.22
C GLY A 527 28.91 -6.11 -27.18
N LYS A 528 29.23 -5.45 -26.07
CA LYS A 528 30.05 -6.00 -24.97
C LYS A 528 29.14 -6.27 -23.76
N ASP A 529 28.32 -7.30 -23.84
CA ASP A 529 27.56 -7.75 -22.68
C ASP A 529 28.44 -8.63 -21.78
N PHE A 530 28.58 -8.22 -20.52
CA PHE A 530 29.36 -8.92 -19.51
C PHE A 530 28.46 -9.58 -18.46
N ALA A 531 27.14 -9.52 -18.62
CA ALA A 531 26.21 -10.20 -17.75
C ALA A 531 26.22 -11.70 -18.01
N LEU A 532 26.23 -12.49 -16.93
CA LEU A 532 26.16 -13.96 -16.97
C LEU A 532 24.78 -14.49 -16.54
N ASP A 533 23.86 -13.57 -16.23
CA ASP A 533 22.47 -13.84 -15.84
C ASP A 533 21.59 -12.70 -16.37
N ASP A 534 20.42 -13.04 -16.90
CA ASP A 534 19.48 -12.09 -17.52
C ASP A 534 19.00 -10.99 -16.56
N ASN A 535 19.09 -11.21 -15.25
CA ASN A 535 18.53 -10.32 -14.22
C ASN A 535 19.61 -9.66 -13.34
N VAL A 536 20.86 -10.10 -13.41
CA VAL A 536 21.93 -9.67 -12.49
C VAL A 536 23.21 -9.35 -13.25
N SER A 537 23.49 -8.07 -13.43
CA SER A 537 24.74 -7.58 -14.00
C SER A 537 25.91 -7.57 -13.01
N PRO A 538 27.17 -7.41 -13.47
CA PRO A 538 28.33 -7.24 -12.58
C PRO A 538 28.16 -6.10 -11.57
N ALA A 539 27.63 -4.96 -11.99
CA ALA A 539 27.42 -3.80 -11.12
C ALA A 539 26.33 -4.07 -10.07
N LYS A 540 25.22 -4.68 -10.50
CA LYS A 540 24.12 -5.07 -9.62
C LYS A 540 24.54 -6.14 -8.62
N LEU A 541 25.35 -7.12 -9.02
CA LEU A 541 25.90 -8.16 -8.15
C LEU A 541 26.69 -7.54 -6.99
N ILE A 542 27.68 -6.69 -7.32
CA ILE A 542 28.55 -6.07 -6.32
C ILE A 542 27.78 -5.11 -5.42
N ALA A 543 26.90 -4.27 -5.98
CA ALA A 543 26.06 -3.37 -5.19
C ALA A 543 25.18 -4.16 -4.19
N THR A 544 24.56 -5.26 -4.63
CA THR A 544 23.77 -6.14 -3.75
C THR A 544 24.64 -6.77 -2.67
N GLY A 545 25.87 -7.17 -2.98
CA GLY A 545 26.80 -7.72 -1.99
C GLY A 545 27.21 -6.69 -0.93
N ILE A 546 27.43 -5.43 -1.32
CA ILE A 546 27.70 -4.33 -0.37
C ILE A 546 26.47 -4.05 0.52
N ASP A 547 25.26 -4.10 -0.06
CA ASP A 547 24.01 -3.96 0.68
C ASP A 547 23.83 -5.10 1.70
N LEU A 548 24.13 -6.34 1.30
CA LEU A 548 24.13 -7.50 2.21
C LEU A 548 25.16 -7.36 3.33
N GLU A 549 26.36 -6.84 3.04
CA GLU A 549 27.39 -6.58 4.05
C GLU A 549 26.89 -5.56 5.11
N ALA A 550 26.11 -4.57 4.69
CA ALA A 550 25.46 -3.63 5.61
C ALA A 550 24.36 -4.31 6.45
N GLU A 551 23.55 -5.19 5.84
CA GLU A 551 22.57 -6.01 6.57
C GLU A 551 23.25 -6.94 7.59
N GLN A 552 24.36 -7.60 7.23
CA GLN A 552 25.16 -8.44 8.14
C GLN A 552 25.60 -7.66 9.38
N ARG A 553 26.17 -6.45 9.20
CA ARG A 553 26.55 -5.57 10.32
C ARG A 553 25.35 -5.24 11.21
N SER A 554 24.22 -4.87 10.62
CA SER A 554 23.01 -4.53 11.37
C SER A 554 22.49 -5.70 12.21
N VAL A 555 22.41 -6.90 11.63
CA VAL A 555 21.94 -8.10 12.34
C VAL A 555 22.94 -8.51 13.41
N LYS A 556 24.25 -8.41 13.16
CA LYS A 556 25.29 -8.69 14.17
C LYS A 556 25.19 -7.80 15.39
N VAL A 557 24.89 -6.51 15.21
CA VAL A 557 24.64 -5.56 16.30
C VAL A 557 23.32 -5.86 17.03
N GLU A 558 22.29 -6.37 16.35
CA GLU A 558 21.06 -6.83 17.02
C GLU A 558 21.32 -8.10 17.84
N ALA A 559 22.13 -9.03 17.30
CA ALA A 559 22.52 -10.26 17.98
C ALA A 559 23.33 -10.01 19.26
N SER A 560 24.30 -9.08 19.24
CA SER A 560 25.13 -8.77 20.41
C SER A 560 24.37 -8.12 21.57
N LYS A 561 23.15 -7.60 21.32
CA LYS A 561 22.28 -7.01 22.34
C LYS A 561 21.35 -8.01 23.01
N VAL A 562 21.30 -9.24 22.48
CA VAL A 562 20.51 -10.32 23.06
C VAL A 562 21.40 -11.18 23.93
N TRP A 563 20.94 -11.40 25.16
CA TRP A 563 21.53 -12.26 26.19
C TRP A 563 20.48 -13.22 26.76
N ASP A 564 20.90 -14.17 27.60
CA ASP A 564 20.13 -15.36 28.03
C ASP A 564 18.75 -15.09 28.67
N HIS A 565 18.47 -13.86 29.10
CA HIS A 565 17.18 -13.45 29.67
C HIS A 565 16.37 -12.50 28.77
N SER A 566 16.74 -12.38 27.50
CA SER A 566 16.00 -11.58 26.53
C SER A 566 14.63 -12.19 26.26
N ARG A 567 13.61 -11.34 26.07
CA ARG A 567 12.24 -11.82 25.88
C ARG A 567 12.14 -12.68 24.61
N ASP A 568 11.37 -13.76 24.65
CA ASP A 568 11.16 -14.68 23.50
C ASP A 568 10.81 -13.98 22.18
N ARG A 569 10.08 -12.85 22.24
CA ARG A 569 9.75 -12.06 21.05
C ARG A 569 10.98 -11.36 20.43
N GLN A 570 11.92 -10.87 21.24
CA GLN A 570 13.16 -10.29 20.74
C GLN A 570 14.02 -11.38 20.10
N MET A 571 14.07 -12.55 20.74
CA MET A 571 14.73 -13.74 20.20
C MET A 571 14.12 -14.20 18.87
N SER A 572 12.79 -14.28 18.80
CA SER A 572 12.07 -14.64 17.57
C SER A 572 12.32 -13.64 16.44
N LYS A 573 12.30 -12.33 16.74
CA LYS A 573 12.56 -11.28 15.74
C LYS A 573 13.99 -11.38 15.19
N LEU A 574 14.98 -11.52 16.08
CA LEU A 574 16.37 -11.73 15.69
C LEU A 574 16.48 -12.98 14.81
N GLN A 575 15.84 -14.09 15.20
CA GLN A 575 15.85 -15.32 14.41
C GLN A 575 15.22 -15.14 13.03
N PHE A 576 14.12 -14.40 12.91
CA PHE A 576 13.53 -14.08 11.59
C PHE A 576 14.45 -13.23 10.73
N ASN A 577 15.13 -12.25 11.32
CA ASN A 577 16.11 -11.42 10.63
C ASN A 577 17.31 -12.27 10.15
N ILE A 578 17.82 -13.16 11.01
CA ILE A 578 18.88 -14.13 10.68
C ILE A 578 18.43 -15.04 9.53
N ASN A 579 17.22 -15.61 9.58
CA ASN A 579 16.69 -16.48 8.53
C ASN A 579 16.51 -15.74 7.20
N THR A 580 16.07 -14.47 7.25
CA THR A 580 15.91 -13.64 6.06
C THR A 580 17.26 -13.31 5.43
N LEU A 581 18.24 -12.93 6.26
CA LEU A 581 19.61 -12.67 5.84
C LEU A 581 20.23 -13.91 5.20
N HIS A 582 20.05 -15.09 5.79
CA HIS A 582 20.53 -16.36 5.25
C HIS A 582 20.00 -16.62 3.84
N ARG A 583 18.67 -16.53 3.65
CA ARG A 583 18.04 -16.73 2.33
C ARG A 583 18.53 -15.74 1.28
N LYS A 584 18.75 -14.48 1.67
CA LYS A 584 19.28 -13.45 0.76
C LYS A 584 20.73 -13.75 0.36
N ILE A 585 21.57 -14.15 1.32
CA ILE A 585 22.96 -14.55 1.05
C ILE A 585 22.99 -15.76 0.12
N ASP A 586 22.17 -16.78 0.39
CA ASP A 586 22.09 -17.99 -0.46
C ASP A 586 21.67 -17.64 -1.89
N GLY A 587 20.63 -16.81 -2.04
CA GLY A 587 20.17 -16.35 -3.35
C GLY A 587 21.23 -15.57 -4.11
N TRP A 588 21.90 -14.63 -3.44
CA TRP A 588 22.96 -13.82 -4.03
C TRP A 588 24.19 -14.65 -4.42
N THR A 589 24.53 -15.66 -3.61
CA THR A 589 25.68 -16.56 -3.85
C THR A 589 25.54 -17.32 -5.16
N LYS A 590 24.33 -17.75 -5.53
CA LYS A 590 24.09 -18.44 -6.79
C LYS A 590 24.52 -17.59 -7.99
N HIS A 591 24.28 -16.28 -7.93
CA HIS A 591 24.75 -15.35 -8.96
C HIS A 591 26.26 -15.09 -8.82
N GLN A 592 26.79 -14.96 -7.60
CA GLN A 592 28.23 -14.80 -7.38
C GLN A 592 29.05 -15.94 -8.00
N GLN A 593 28.59 -17.19 -7.88
CA GLN A 593 29.26 -18.36 -8.46
C GLN A 593 29.38 -18.29 -9.98
N LEU A 594 28.45 -17.62 -10.68
CA LEU A 594 28.55 -17.42 -12.13
C LEU A 594 29.74 -16.52 -12.47
N TYR A 595 29.91 -15.42 -11.72
CA TYR A 595 30.93 -14.41 -11.96
C TYR A 595 32.30 -14.74 -11.35
N CYS A 596 32.33 -15.51 -10.26
CA CYS A 596 33.55 -15.97 -9.62
C CYS A 596 33.36 -17.39 -9.06
N PRO A 597 33.46 -18.44 -9.92
CA PRO A 597 33.16 -19.82 -9.55
C PRO A 597 34.02 -20.35 -8.39
N GLY A 598 35.25 -19.86 -8.25
CA GLY A 598 36.17 -20.27 -7.20
C GLY A 598 35.69 -19.89 -5.78
N THR A 599 34.76 -18.94 -5.63
CA THR A 599 34.23 -18.52 -4.32
C THR A 599 33.55 -19.66 -3.57
N GLU A 600 33.04 -20.66 -4.27
CA GLU A 600 32.46 -21.86 -3.64
C GLU A 600 33.50 -22.67 -2.86
N ARG A 601 34.73 -22.74 -3.40
CA ARG A 601 35.86 -23.36 -2.70
C ARG A 601 36.21 -22.59 -1.43
N LEU A 602 36.30 -21.26 -1.51
CA LEU A 602 36.60 -20.42 -0.33
C LEU A 602 35.51 -20.53 0.74
N ARG A 603 34.25 -20.62 0.32
CA ARG A 603 33.12 -20.80 1.22
C ARG A 603 33.13 -22.17 1.88
N THR A 604 33.36 -23.23 1.10
CA THR A 604 33.50 -24.60 1.63
C THR A 604 34.67 -24.68 2.61
N ASN A 605 35.81 -24.05 2.28
CA ASN A 605 36.95 -23.96 3.18
C ASN A 605 36.62 -23.18 4.45
N SER A 606 35.89 -22.06 4.35
CA SER A 606 35.49 -21.27 5.54
C SER A 606 34.57 -22.04 6.49
N ILE A 607 33.71 -22.89 5.94
CA ILE A 607 32.84 -23.79 6.69
C ILE A 607 33.68 -24.92 7.31
N ASN A 608 34.61 -25.50 6.55
CA ASN A 608 35.41 -26.67 6.95
C ASN A 608 36.64 -26.35 7.82
N GLU A 609 37.19 -25.13 7.75
CA GLU A 609 38.37 -24.67 8.53
C GLU A 609 38.08 -24.52 10.03
N SER A 610 36.89 -24.92 10.47
CA SER A 610 36.44 -24.67 11.82
C SER A 610 36.54 -25.91 12.72
N ASN A 611 37.61 -25.95 13.51
CA ASN A 611 37.59 -26.45 14.89
C ASN A 611 36.62 -25.62 15.78
N ARG A 612 35.49 -25.13 15.25
CA ARG A 612 34.56 -24.26 15.98
C ARG A 612 33.53 -25.13 16.68
N LEU A 613 33.40 -24.92 17.99
CA LEU A 613 32.36 -25.51 18.84
C LEU A 613 30.94 -25.02 18.46
N VAL A 614 30.81 -23.99 17.61
CA VAL A 614 29.54 -23.33 17.28
C VAL A 614 29.45 -23.05 15.76
N PRO A 615 28.30 -23.34 15.10
CA PRO A 615 28.08 -23.01 13.69
C PRO A 615 28.21 -21.51 13.39
N LEU A 616 28.84 -21.18 12.26
CA LEU A 616 28.88 -19.81 11.74
C LEU A 616 27.48 -19.25 11.55
N GLN A 617 27.25 -18.04 12.04
CA GLN A 617 25.98 -17.34 11.85
C GLN A 617 25.98 -16.59 10.51
N PRO A 618 24.80 -16.40 9.86
CA PRO A 618 24.70 -15.72 8.57
C PRO A 618 25.33 -14.31 8.51
N TYR A 619 25.36 -13.60 9.63
CA TYR A 619 26.00 -12.29 9.75
C TYR A 619 27.52 -12.33 9.90
N ASP A 620 28.11 -13.51 10.04
CA ASP A 620 29.56 -13.77 10.06
C ASP A 620 30.04 -14.51 8.80
N PHE A 621 29.13 -14.86 7.88
CA PHE A 621 29.52 -15.49 6.61
C PHE A 621 30.37 -14.50 5.78
N PRO A 622 31.58 -14.89 5.36
CA PRO A 622 32.32 -14.09 4.40
C PRO A 622 31.54 -14.06 3.08
N LEU A 623 31.17 -12.86 2.63
CA LEU A 623 30.46 -12.69 1.36
C LEU A 623 31.40 -12.91 0.16
N TRP A 624 32.72 -12.92 0.37
CA TRP A 624 33.73 -13.05 -0.68
C TRP A 624 33.52 -12.03 -1.80
N LEU A 625 33.29 -10.76 -1.44
CA LEU A 625 33.40 -9.66 -2.39
C LEU A 625 34.84 -9.59 -2.97
N PRO A 626 35.07 -9.01 -4.16
CA PRO A 626 36.40 -8.87 -4.74
C PRO A 626 37.48 -8.38 -3.77
N SER A 627 37.15 -7.41 -2.90
CA SER A 627 38.03 -6.91 -1.83
C SER A 627 38.35 -7.93 -0.73
N GLN A 628 37.47 -8.89 -0.49
CA GLN A 628 37.64 -9.96 0.50
C GLN A 628 38.36 -11.17 -0.09
N ILE A 629 38.20 -11.45 -1.38
CA ILE A 629 38.89 -12.55 -2.08
C ILE A 629 40.40 -12.27 -2.18
N GLN A 630 40.78 -11.00 -2.41
CA GLN A 630 42.17 -10.59 -2.59
C GLN A 630 42.86 -11.39 -3.72
N GLU A 631 44.00 -12.02 -3.43
CA GLU A 631 44.77 -12.87 -4.36
C GLU A 631 44.43 -14.37 -4.24
N GLN A 632 43.50 -14.75 -3.35
CA GLN A 632 43.18 -16.16 -3.10
C GLN A 632 42.56 -16.86 -4.31
N LEU A 633 41.93 -16.08 -5.20
CA LEU A 633 41.36 -16.55 -6.47
C LEU A 633 41.53 -15.48 -7.55
N PRO A 634 41.58 -15.88 -8.84
CA PRO A 634 41.43 -14.96 -9.95
C PRO A 634 40.03 -14.32 -9.94
N VAL A 635 39.98 -12.99 -9.84
CA VAL A 635 38.77 -12.18 -9.98
C VAL A 635 39.00 -11.18 -11.10
N SER A 636 38.00 -10.91 -11.94
CA SER A 636 38.16 -9.94 -13.01
C SER A 636 38.37 -8.52 -12.47
N ASP A 637 39.27 -7.77 -13.11
CA ASP A 637 39.52 -6.38 -12.75
C ASP A 637 38.28 -5.50 -12.91
N ARG A 638 37.35 -5.89 -13.79
CA ARG A 638 36.04 -5.23 -13.93
C ARG A 638 35.26 -5.27 -12.61
N LEU A 639 35.13 -6.44 -11.99
CA LEU A 639 34.43 -6.57 -10.70
C LEU A 639 35.14 -5.81 -9.60
N ARG A 640 36.48 -5.85 -9.57
CA ARG A 640 37.31 -5.08 -8.63
C ARG A 640 37.10 -3.58 -8.78
N ARG A 641 37.09 -3.05 -10.00
CA ARG A 641 36.86 -1.61 -10.30
C ARG A 641 35.44 -1.17 -9.94
N ILE A 642 34.45 -2.00 -10.22
CA ILE A 642 33.05 -1.77 -9.81
C ILE A 642 32.96 -1.64 -8.29
N GLU A 643 33.52 -2.60 -7.55
CA GLU A 643 33.53 -2.53 -6.09
C GLU A 643 34.28 -1.28 -5.61
N PHE A 644 35.47 -1.02 -6.14
CA PHE A 644 36.29 0.13 -5.76
C PHE A 644 35.50 1.44 -5.82
N ARG A 645 34.85 1.72 -6.95
CA ARG A 645 34.05 2.94 -7.11
C ARG A 645 32.87 2.98 -6.13
N LEU A 646 32.17 1.86 -5.94
CA LEU A 646 31.03 1.80 -5.00
C LEU A 646 31.49 2.02 -3.54
N ARG A 647 32.69 1.56 -3.19
CA ARG A 647 33.31 1.79 -1.87
C ARG A 647 33.78 3.22 -1.68
N GLU A 648 34.28 3.87 -2.73
CA GLU A 648 34.64 5.30 -2.71
C GLU A 648 33.40 6.15 -2.39
N GLY A 649 32.29 5.93 -3.10
CA GLY A 649 31.03 6.61 -2.80
C GLY A 649 30.49 6.31 -1.41
N GLN A 650 30.60 5.05 -0.95
CA GLN A 650 30.22 4.65 0.41
C GLN A 650 31.06 5.35 1.48
N ALA A 651 32.36 5.52 1.25
CA ALA A 651 33.27 6.19 2.17
C ALA A 651 32.94 7.68 2.30
N HIS A 652 32.71 8.38 1.18
CA HIS A 652 32.29 9.79 1.18
C HIS A 652 30.95 9.99 1.91
N ASP A 653 29.93 9.17 1.61
CA ASP A 653 28.63 9.23 2.29
C ASP A 653 28.78 9.02 3.81
N SER A 654 29.58 8.02 4.22
CA SER A 654 29.81 7.72 5.64
C SER A 654 30.62 8.80 6.36
N LEU A 655 31.57 9.44 5.67
CA LEU A 655 32.38 10.52 6.22
C LEU A 655 31.55 11.79 6.43
N ASN A 656 30.66 12.11 5.49
CA ASN A 656 29.71 13.22 5.63
C ASN A 656 28.73 12.98 6.78
N GLU A 657 28.23 11.76 6.93
CA GLU A 657 27.42 11.38 8.10
C GLU A 657 28.18 11.55 9.41
N LEU A 658 29.43 11.05 9.46
CA LEU A 658 30.28 11.10 10.64
C LEU A 658 30.51 12.54 11.11
N ARG A 659 30.96 13.40 10.19
CA ARG A 659 31.17 14.85 10.43
C ARG A 659 29.93 15.46 11.08
N ARG A 660 28.77 15.30 10.44
CA ARG A 660 27.51 15.86 10.90
C ARG A 660 27.13 15.41 12.31
N GLN A 661 27.19 14.10 12.59
CA GLN A 661 26.82 13.57 13.90
C GLN A 661 27.82 13.98 14.99
N LEU A 662 29.11 14.12 14.67
CA LEU A 662 30.12 14.64 15.61
C LEU A 662 29.80 16.06 16.06
N GLN A 663 29.34 16.93 15.15
CA GLN A 663 28.93 18.29 15.49
C GLN A 663 27.71 18.31 16.40
N VAL A 664 26.68 17.52 16.07
CA VAL A 664 25.49 17.39 16.92
C VAL A 664 25.86 16.89 18.32
N ARG A 665 26.74 15.88 18.42
CA ARG A 665 27.20 15.34 19.71
C ARG A 665 27.93 16.39 20.54
N PHE A 666 28.79 17.19 19.92
CA PHE A 666 29.53 18.27 20.60
C PHE A 666 28.59 19.31 21.21
N GLN A 667 27.58 19.76 20.45
CA GLN A 667 26.57 20.71 20.93
C GLN A 667 25.76 20.12 22.10
N LEU A 668 25.33 18.86 22.00
CA LEU A 668 24.57 18.18 23.05
C LEU A 668 25.38 18.03 24.36
N ILE A 669 26.67 17.70 24.27
CA ILE A 669 27.57 17.58 25.45
C ILE A 669 27.79 18.95 26.10
N SER A 670 28.14 19.97 25.30
CA SER A 670 28.35 21.34 25.78
C SER A 670 27.12 21.91 26.51
N PHE A 671 25.92 21.61 26.01
CA PHE A 671 24.68 21.98 26.70
C PHE A 671 24.45 21.18 27.98
N LYS A 672 24.62 19.85 27.93
CA LYS A 672 24.43 18.99 29.10
C LYS A 672 25.27 19.48 30.29
N ASP A 673 26.54 19.78 30.04
CA ASP A 673 27.49 20.19 31.06
C ASP A 673 27.17 21.59 31.64
N LYS A 674 26.54 22.47 30.86
CA LYS A 674 26.14 23.82 31.28
C LYS A 674 24.78 23.87 31.99
N ASN A 675 23.81 23.08 31.54
CA ASN A 675 22.39 23.35 31.79
C ASN A 675 21.59 22.20 32.41
N SER A 676 22.07 20.94 32.37
CA SER A 676 21.28 19.80 32.87
C SER A 676 21.47 19.59 34.38
N ARG A 677 20.56 20.14 35.19
CA ARG A 677 20.53 19.95 36.66
C ARG A 677 19.33 19.09 37.08
N GLY A 678 19.55 17.80 37.35
CA GLY A 678 18.49 16.83 37.75
C GLY A 678 18.68 15.43 37.14
N GLN A 679 18.11 14.38 37.75
CA GLN A 679 18.32 13.00 37.27
C GLN A 679 17.64 12.69 35.93
N GLY A 680 16.38 13.10 35.73
CA GLY A 680 15.62 12.80 34.51
C GLY A 680 16.13 13.56 33.27
N SER A 681 16.33 14.87 33.39
CA SER A 681 17.02 15.70 32.37
C SER A 681 18.40 15.14 31.98
N ASN A 682 19.21 14.68 32.95
CA ASN A 682 20.50 14.05 32.65
C ASN A 682 20.36 12.69 31.96
N ALA A 683 19.36 11.88 32.33
CA ALA A 683 19.10 10.60 31.68
C ALA A 683 18.66 10.78 30.21
N GLN A 684 17.83 11.78 29.93
CA GLN A 684 17.37 12.09 28.57
C GLN A 684 18.47 12.67 27.68
N ALA A 685 19.27 13.61 28.21
CA ALA A 685 20.45 14.11 27.51
C ALA A 685 21.44 12.98 27.18
N ARG A 686 21.68 12.06 28.12
CA ARG A 686 22.49 10.85 27.89
C ARG A 686 21.90 9.97 26.80
N ASN A 687 20.59 9.72 26.80
CA ASN A 687 19.94 8.90 25.77
C ASN A 687 20.05 9.52 24.37
N MET A 688 19.93 10.84 24.22
CA MET A 688 20.16 11.52 22.94
C MET A 688 21.62 11.43 22.51
N ILE A 689 22.56 11.66 23.42
CA ILE A 689 23.99 11.50 23.15
C ILE A 689 24.28 10.06 22.70
N GLU A 690 23.67 9.07 23.34
CA GLU A 690 23.82 7.66 22.97
C GLU A 690 23.19 7.35 21.60
N LYS A 691 22.02 7.92 21.28
CA LYS A 691 21.41 7.81 19.94
C LYS A 691 22.35 8.37 18.86
N VAL A 692 22.94 9.54 19.09
CA VAL A 692 23.92 10.16 18.17
C VAL A 692 25.20 9.34 18.11
N GLN A 693 25.67 8.82 19.25
CA GLN A 693 26.85 7.95 19.34
C GLN A 693 26.68 6.70 18.48
N ARG A 694 25.52 6.03 18.54
CA ARG A 694 25.25 4.86 17.69
C ARG A 694 25.32 5.19 16.20
N ARG A 695 24.92 6.40 15.79
CA ARG A 695 25.04 6.85 14.38
C ARG A 695 26.49 7.10 14.02
N ILE A 696 27.27 7.72 14.91
CA ILE A 696 28.72 7.88 14.76
C ILE A 696 29.37 6.51 14.61
N ASP A 697 29.09 5.57 15.50
CA ASP A 697 29.68 4.22 15.47
C ASP A 697 29.36 3.50 14.17
N ASN A 698 28.12 3.62 13.68
CA ASN A 698 27.71 3.03 12.40
C ASN A 698 28.41 3.69 11.20
N ALA A 699 28.53 5.01 11.19
CA ALA A 699 29.24 5.75 10.15
C ALA A 699 30.74 5.40 10.14
N VAL A 700 31.37 5.31 11.33
CA VAL A 700 32.75 4.86 11.52
C VAL A 700 32.93 3.43 11.01
N ALA A 701 32.05 2.51 11.39
CA ALA A 701 32.14 1.11 10.97
C ALA A 701 31.99 0.97 9.45
N THR A 702 31.06 1.72 8.85
CA THR A 702 30.83 1.72 7.39
C THR A 702 32.01 2.34 6.66
N TYR A 703 32.54 3.48 7.13
CA TYR A 703 33.74 4.10 6.58
C TYR A 703 34.95 3.17 6.65
N LYS A 704 35.21 2.55 7.82
CA LYS A 704 36.34 1.64 7.99
C LYS A 704 36.24 0.41 7.08
N ALA A 705 35.04 -0.17 6.94
CA ALA A 705 34.82 -1.28 6.02
C ALA A 705 35.07 -0.86 4.56
N ALA A 706 34.56 0.30 4.15
CA ALA A 706 34.78 0.84 2.81
C ALA A 706 36.26 1.15 2.56
N PHE A 707 36.94 1.79 3.52
CA PHE A 707 38.37 2.10 3.44
C PHE A 707 39.23 0.83 3.36
N ALA A 708 38.95 -0.19 4.17
CA ALA A 708 39.66 -1.46 4.10
C ALA A 708 39.50 -2.14 2.73
N ALA A 709 38.29 -2.11 2.17
CA ALA A 709 38.04 -2.61 0.83
C ALA A 709 38.80 -1.80 -0.24
N LEU A 710 38.82 -0.47 -0.13
CA LEU A 710 39.59 0.41 -1.02
C LEU A 710 41.10 0.13 -0.94
N VAL A 711 41.66 -0.04 0.26
CA VAL A 711 43.07 -0.43 0.44
C VAL A 711 43.36 -1.74 -0.28
N SER A 712 42.56 -2.77 -0.04
CA SER A 712 42.75 -4.08 -0.66
C SER A 712 42.67 -4.01 -2.18
N LEU A 713 41.64 -3.33 -2.72
CA LEU A 713 41.42 -3.23 -4.16
C LEU A 713 42.46 -2.35 -4.84
N SER A 714 42.91 -1.28 -4.17
CA SER A 714 43.89 -0.33 -4.72
C SER A 714 45.25 -0.97 -5.01
N MET A 715 45.68 -1.93 -4.17
CA MET A 715 46.92 -2.68 -4.39
C MET A 715 46.81 -3.57 -5.64
N LEU A 716 45.65 -4.19 -5.83
CA LEU A 716 45.39 -5.08 -6.97
C LEU A 716 45.18 -4.32 -8.30
N LEU A 717 44.57 -3.13 -8.24
CA LEU A 717 44.25 -2.30 -9.41
C LEU A 717 45.32 -1.26 -9.73
N GLN A 718 46.34 -1.10 -8.88
CA GLN A 718 47.37 -0.05 -8.97
C GLN A 718 46.78 1.39 -8.94
N GLU A 719 45.76 1.61 -8.11
CA GLU A 719 45.08 2.91 -7.96
C GLU A 719 45.66 3.69 -6.77
N HIS A 720 46.30 4.83 -7.01
CA HIS A 720 47.06 5.54 -5.96
C HIS A 720 46.43 6.87 -5.49
N GLY A 721 45.66 7.56 -6.34
CA GLY A 721 45.21 8.95 -6.07
C GLY A 721 44.11 9.12 -5.01
N TRP A 722 43.36 8.06 -4.68
CA TRP A 722 42.22 8.15 -3.76
C TRP A 722 42.63 8.40 -2.29
N LYS A 723 43.86 8.00 -1.90
CA LYS A 723 44.39 8.18 -0.52
C LYS A 723 44.67 9.64 -0.15
N GLU A 724 44.70 10.54 -1.14
CA GLU A 724 44.82 11.98 -0.90
C GLU A 724 43.53 12.54 -0.26
N LYS A 725 42.37 11.97 -0.63
CA LYS A 725 41.04 12.43 -0.21
C LYS A 725 40.46 11.60 0.94
N LEU A 726 40.75 10.30 0.98
CA LEU A 726 40.27 9.38 2.01
C LEU A 726 41.46 8.78 2.76
N LYS A 727 41.49 8.94 4.10
CA LYS A 727 42.59 8.43 4.95
C LYS A 727 42.09 7.38 5.94
N GLU A 728 43.01 6.63 6.51
CA GLU A 728 42.70 5.68 7.57
C GLU A 728 42.09 6.43 8.77
N LEU A 729 40.91 6.03 9.21
CA LEU A 729 40.19 6.68 10.30
C LEU A 729 40.64 6.12 11.65
N ARG A 730 41.49 6.88 12.36
CA ARG A 730 41.99 6.51 13.69
C ARG A 730 41.02 6.99 14.78
N PRO A 731 41.01 6.37 15.97
CA PRO A 731 40.13 6.82 17.06
C PRO A 731 40.27 8.32 17.40
N GLY A 732 41.50 8.86 17.34
CA GLY A 732 41.76 10.29 17.57
C GLY A 732 41.22 11.24 16.49
N ASP A 733 40.88 10.72 15.30
CA ASP A 733 40.27 11.51 14.22
C ASP A 733 38.77 11.73 14.43
N VAL A 734 38.11 10.88 15.24
CA VAL A 734 36.64 10.90 15.46
C VAL A 734 36.27 11.97 16.49
N ARG A 735 36.60 13.22 16.16
CA ARG A 735 36.42 14.41 17.00
C ARG A 735 35.74 15.54 16.25
N ALA A 736 34.97 16.35 16.99
CA ALA A 736 34.34 17.54 16.42
C ALA A 736 35.40 18.54 15.96
N ILE A 737 35.04 19.41 15.01
CA ILE A 737 35.97 20.41 14.45
C ILE A 737 36.53 21.36 15.54
N SER A 738 35.74 21.60 16.60
CA SER A 738 36.06 22.40 17.78
C SER A 738 36.86 21.66 18.86
N GLN A 739 37.11 20.36 18.72
CA GLN A 739 37.91 19.55 19.66
C GLN A 739 39.35 19.40 19.14
N GLY A 740 40.32 19.92 19.89
CA GLY A 740 41.76 19.70 19.66
C GLY A 740 42.20 18.29 20.02
N ASP A 741 43.47 17.97 19.73
CA ASP A 741 44.06 16.69 20.14
C ASP A 741 44.30 16.62 21.66
N VAL A 742 44.47 15.40 22.18
CA VAL A 742 44.72 15.19 23.61
C VAL A 742 46.07 15.80 24.00
N GLY A 743 46.03 16.89 24.77
CA GLY A 743 47.23 17.62 25.24
C GLY A 743 47.51 18.95 24.53
N GLU A 744 46.69 19.36 23.55
CA GLU A 744 46.84 20.67 22.89
C GLU A 744 46.20 21.82 23.69
N SER A 745 46.90 22.96 23.78
CA SER A 745 46.36 24.21 24.31
C SER A 745 45.46 24.90 23.27
N GLU A 746 44.56 25.80 23.69
CA GLU A 746 43.64 26.56 22.80
C GLU A 746 44.36 27.20 21.60
N GLY A 747 45.60 27.69 21.78
CA GLY A 747 46.40 28.34 20.73
C GLY A 747 47.21 27.39 19.83
N GLY A 748 47.22 26.09 20.10
CA GLY A 748 47.99 25.07 19.36
C GLY A 748 47.12 23.97 18.73
N ARG A 749 45.81 24.20 18.56
CA ARG A 749 44.85 23.19 18.10
C ARG A 749 45.10 22.75 16.67
N THR A 750 45.15 21.43 16.45
CA THR A 750 45.21 20.85 15.11
C THR A 750 43.89 20.18 14.72
N LEU A 751 43.30 20.65 13.62
CA LEU A 751 42.10 20.09 13.01
C LEU A 751 42.33 18.64 12.54
N SER A 752 41.39 17.74 12.83
CA SER A 752 41.43 16.38 12.26
C SER A 752 41.33 16.43 10.74
N TRP A 753 41.99 15.49 10.05
CA TRP A 753 42.01 15.42 8.60
C TRP A 753 40.61 15.26 8.00
N ILE A 754 39.67 14.68 8.75
CA ILE A 754 38.28 14.55 8.29
C ILE A 754 37.66 15.91 7.98
N TRP A 755 38.21 17.02 8.46
CA TRP A 755 37.69 18.37 8.21
C TRP A 755 38.48 19.17 7.15
N LYS A 756 39.57 18.62 6.59
CA LYS A 756 40.50 19.35 5.70
C LYS A 756 40.16 19.22 4.20
N THR A 757 38.89 19.35 3.82
CA THR A 757 38.44 19.11 2.43
C THR A 757 37.98 20.37 1.71
N ASP A 758 37.97 20.36 0.37
CA ASP A 758 37.69 21.52 -0.51
C ASP A 758 36.30 22.14 -0.30
N SER A 759 35.38 21.39 0.31
CA SER A 759 34.01 21.81 0.61
C SER A 759 33.85 22.46 1.98
N VAL A 760 34.92 22.52 2.78
CA VAL A 760 35.02 23.31 4.01
C VAL A 760 35.67 24.66 3.66
N PRO A 761 35.01 25.80 3.94
CA PRO A 761 35.58 27.12 3.63
C PRO A 761 36.98 27.29 4.22
N VAL A 762 37.91 27.87 3.45
CA VAL A 762 39.31 28.10 3.88
C VAL A 762 39.39 28.92 5.18
N SER A 763 38.41 29.79 5.42
CA SER A 763 38.26 30.55 6.67
C SER A 763 37.96 29.69 7.90
N ALA A 764 37.25 28.55 7.74
CA ALA A 764 37.04 27.57 8.81
C ALA A 764 38.30 26.72 9.06
N LEU A 765 39.11 26.49 8.03
CA LEU A 765 40.40 25.77 8.14
C LEU A 765 41.48 26.58 8.90
N ASN A 766 41.36 27.91 8.90
CA ASN A 766 42.29 28.84 9.56
C ASN A 766 41.84 29.26 10.97
N GLY A 767 40.72 28.72 11.48
CA GLY A 767 40.21 29.02 12.83
C GLY A 767 39.50 30.38 12.97
N GLU A 768 39.44 31.20 11.92
CA GLU A 768 38.82 32.53 11.95
C GLU A 768 37.28 32.49 11.83
N ASP A 769 36.70 31.45 11.22
CA ASP A 769 35.25 31.31 10.99
C ASP A 769 34.71 29.87 11.18
N ASP A 770 35.35 29.10 12.06
CA ASP A 770 35.05 27.69 12.36
C ASP A 770 33.57 27.48 12.79
N GLY A 771 32.92 28.54 13.28
CA GLY A 771 31.51 28.54 13.66
C GLY A 771 30.53 28.40 12.49
N ALA A 772 30.77 29.01 11.32
CA ALA A 772 29.76 29.12 10.26
C ALA A 772 29.41 27.76 9.61
N TYR A 773 30.39 26.92 9.32
CA TYR A 773 30.17 25.59 8.74
C TYR A 773 29.52 24.61 9.74
N GLN A 774 29.97 24.63 11.00
CA GLN A 774 29.33 23.87 12.10
C GLN A 774 27.85 24.26 12.23
N MET A 775 27.59 25.57 12.18
CA MET A 775 26.25 26.14 12.31
C MET A 775 25.36 25.71 11.15
N GLN A 776 25.89 25.60 9.93
CA GLN A 776 25.15 25.11 8.77
C GLN A 776 24.78 23.61 8.86
N GLN A 777 25.72 22.73 9.26
CA GLN A 777 25.41 21.30 9.44
C GLN A 777 24.43 21.07 10.59
N THR A 778 24.58 21.82 11.68
CA THR A 778 23.67 21.80 12.82
C THR A 778 22.28 22.28 12.43
N LYS A 779 22.18 23.34 11.61
CA LYS A 779 20.91 23.84 11.04
C LYS A 779 20.19 22.76 10.25
N VAL A 780 20.87 22.00 9.39
CA VAL A 780 20.25 20.94 8.59
C VAL A 780 19.67 19.85 9.49
N GLU A 781 20.42 19.37 10.49
CA GLU A 781 19.91 18.35 11.43
C GLU A 781 18.76 18.88 12.29
N TRP A 782 18.91 20.09 12.83
CA TRP A 782 17.84 20.76 13.58
C TRP A 782 16.57 20.89 12.72
N SER A 783 16.70 21.27 11.46
CA SER A 783 15.59 21.36 10.50
C SER A 783 14.89 20.00 10.32
N LYS A 784 15.64 18.92 10.15
CA LYS A 784 15.10 17.55 10.01
C LYS A 784 14.40 17.07 11.28
N VAL A 785 14.95 17.38 12.46
CA VAL A 785 14.35 17.02 13.75
C VAL A 785 13.07 17.84 13.99
N ARG A 786 13.07 19.15 13.71
CA ARG A 786 11.86 20.01 13.74
C ARG A 786 10.77 19.46 12.81
N ALA A 787 11.13 19.18 11.56
CA ALA A 787 10.19 18.67 10.58
C ALA A 787 9.55 17.36 11.06
N ARG A 788 10.35 16.44 11.62
CA ARG A 788 9.88 15.17 12.18
C ARG A 788 8.92 15.37 13.35
N ALA A 789 9.27 16.19 14.34
CA ALA A 789 8.41 16.51 15.47
C ALA A 789 7.06 17.10 15.00
N LYS A 790 7.10 18.06 14.07
CA LYS A 790 5.88 18.62 13.46
C LYS A 790 5.08 17.56 12.69
N ARG A 791 5.71 16.71 11.88
CA ARG A 791 5.03 15.63 11.12
C ARG A 791 4.27 14.66 12.04
N PHE A 792 4.84 14.29 13.17
CA PHE A 792 4.15 13.38 14.12
C PHE A 792 3.02 14.08 14.88
N THR A 793 3.22 15.35 15.25
CA THR A 793 2.16 16.17 15.85
C THR A 793 0.96 16.30 14.91
N GLU A 794 1.21 16.60 13.63
CA GLU A 794 0.17 16.65 12.61
C GLU A 794 -0.49 15.28 12.35
N GLU A 795 0.25 14.17 12.45
CA GLU A 795 -0.34 12.84 12.27
C GLU A 795 -1.36 12.52 13.36
N VAL A 796 -1.09 12.88 14.61
CA VAL A 796 -2.06 12.76 15.72
C VAL A 796 -3.30 13.62 15.41
N ASP A 797 -3.13 14.87 14.99
CA ASP A 797 -4.25 15.75 14.62
C ASP A 797 -5.06 15.20 13.42
N LEU A 798 -4.39 14.72 12.37
CA LEU A 798 -5.03 14.13 11.20
C LEU A 798 -5.83 12.88 11.55
N ILE A 799 -5.26 11.95 12.33
CA ILE A 799 -5.95 10.73 12.74
C ILE A 799 -7.16 11.08 13.62
N ALA A 800 -7.05 12.05 14.53
CA ALA A 800 -8.18 12.48 15.34
C ALA A 800 -9.35 12.97 14.46
N ASN A 801 -9.05 13.80 13.46
CA ASN A 801 -10.06 14.29 12.51
C ASN A 801 -10.64 13.17 11.64
N GLU A 802 -9.82 12.20 11.19
CA GLU A 802 -10.27 11.01 10.46
C GLU A 802 -11.24 10.15 11.26
N MET A 803 -10.95 9.96 12.55
CA MET A 803 -11.81 9.21 13.47
C MET A 803 -13.17 9.90 13.65
N MET A 804 -13.18 11.21 13.92
CA MET A 804 -14.44 11.97 14.02
C MET A 804 -15.25 11.90 12.72
N ARG A 805 -14.59 12.10 11.57
CA ARG A 805 -15.24 12.00 10.25
C ARG A 805 -15.82 10.62 9.99
N THR A 806 -15.17 9.56 10.44
CA THR A 806 -15.67 8.19 10.29
C THR A 806 -16.99 8.00 11.02
N VAL A 807 -17.09 8.45 12.28
CA VAL A 807 -18.32 8.35 13.07
C VAL A 807 -19.43 9.20 12.45
N ARG A 808 -19.13 10.44 12.05
CA ARG A 808 -20.09 11.32 11.37
C ARG A 808 -20.57 10.75 10.05
N TYR A 809 -19.68 10.13 9.28
CA TYR A 809 -20.02 9.46 8.03
C TYR A 809 -21.01 8.32 8.28
N PHE A 810 -20.75 7.44 9.25
CA PHE A 810 -21.66 6.35 9.58
C PHE A 810 -23.01 6.84 10.09
N ALA A 811 -23.04 7.88 10.92
CA ALA A 811 -24.28 8.52 11.34
C ALA A 811 -25.07 9.10 10.15
N SER A 812 -24.39 9.79 9.24
CA SER A 812 -24.98 10.35 8.02
C SER A 812 -25.54 9.25 7.09
N MET A 813 -24.80 8.16 6.90
CA MET A 813 -25.28 7.01 6.11
C MET A 813 -26.48 6.32 6.77
N ALA A 814 -26.45 6.14 8.09
CA ALA A 814 -27.59 5.59 8.82
C ALA A 814 -28.86 6.44 8.64
N LEU A 815 -28.74 7.76 8.76
CA LEU A 815 -29.85 8.70 8.53
C LEU A 815 -30.32 8.66 7.07
N LYS A 816 -29.40 8.64 6.10
CA LYS A 816 -29.72 8.55 4.67
C LYS A 816 -30.57 7.30 4.38
N TRP A 817 -30.18 6.15 4.94
CA TRP A 817 -30.92 4.90 4.78
C TRP A 817 -32.28 4.91 5.49
N LYS A 818 -32.37 5.50 6.68
CA LYS A 818 -33.65 5.67 7.38
C LYS A 818 -34.64 6.52 6.57
N ASN A 819 -34.17 7.63 5.99
CA ASN A 819 -34.99 8.51 5.16
C ASN A 819 -35.45 7.82 3.86
N ARG A 820 -34.60 6.97 3.26
CA ARG A 820 -34.97 6.14 2.10
C ARG A 820 -36.13 5.18 2.38
N GLY A 821 -36.24 4.68 3.62
CA GLY A 821 -37.40 3.89 4.06
C GLY A 821 -38.70 4.72 4.09
N SER A 822 -38.60 6.02 4.38
CA SER A 822 -39.76 6.92 4.54
C SER A 822 -40.30 7.48 3.20
N PHE A 823 -39.49 7.49 2.13
CA PHE A 823 -39.80 8.18 0.87
C PHE A 823 -40.92 7.52 0.03
N LYS A 824 -41.24 6.23 0.21
CA LYS A 824 -42.26 5.53 -0.59
C LYS A 824 -43.70 5.60 -0.03
N GLY A 825 -43.99 6.54 0.88
CA GLY A 825 -45.26 6.63 1.60
C GLY A 825 -46.52 7.08 0.82
N SER A 826 -46.57 7.05 -0.52
CA SER A 826 -47.73 7.61 -1.26
C SER A 826 -48.39 6.78 -2.36
N SER A 827 -48.10 5.49 -2.52
CA SER A 827 -48.95 4.61 -3.36
C SER A 827 -49.00 3.17 -2.84
N ASN A 828 -50.11 2.85 -2.16
CA ASN A 828 -50.52 1.53 -1.66
C ASN A 828 -49.54 0.79 -0.73
N SER A 829 -49.70 1.04 0.58
CA SER A 829 -49.01 0.39 1.71
C SER A 829 -49.18 -1.14 1.83
N ASN A 830 -49.86 -1.80 0.89
CA ASN A 830 -50.19 -3.25 0.94
C ASN A 830 -49.40 -4.08 -0.11
N GLU A 831 -48.35 -3.54 -0.74
CA GLU A 831 -47.56 -4.27 -1.73
C GLU A 831 -46.30 -4.92 -1.09
N PRO A 832 -46.08 -6.25 -1.21
CA PRO A 832 -44.91 -6.94 -0.62
C PRO A 832 -43.54 -6.36 -1.00
N LEU A 833 -43.45 -5.67 -2.14
CA LEU A 833 -42.24 -4.98 -2.59
C LEU A 833 -41.92 -3.73 -1.74
N PHE A 834 -42.95 -3.04 -1.21
CA PHE A 834 -42.77 -1.90 -0.33
C PHE A 834 -42.21 -2.35 1.04
N GLU A 835 -42.81 -3.38 1.65
CA GLU A 835 -42.34 -3.94 2.92
C GLU A 835 -40.89 -4.41 2.84
N ALA A 836 -40.52 -5.14 1.77
CA ALA A 836 -39.15 -5.59 1.55
C ALA A 836 -38.17 -4.41 1.38
N SER A 837 -38.58 -3.37 0.63
CA SER A 837 -37.80 -2.14 0.44
C SER A 837 -37.56 -1.42 1.76
N LEU A 838 -38.58 -1.31 2.63
CA LEU A 838 -38.48 -0.71 3.96
C LEU A 838 -37.58 -1.54 4.88
N ALA A 839 -37.80 -2.85 4.95
CA ALA A 839 -37.00 -3.76 5.78
C ALA A 839 -35.50 -3.71 5.43
N TYR A 840 -35.16 -3.65 4.13
CA TYR A 840 -33.78 -3.51 3.69
C TYR A 840 -33.18 -2.16 4.10
N ALA A 841 -33.94 -1.07 3.99
CA ALA A 841 -33.50 0.26 4.38
C ALA A 841 -33.22 0.35 5.89
N GLU A 842 -34.12 -0.16 6.72
CA GLU A 842 -33.96 -0.23 8.18
C GLU A 842 -32.78 -1.11 8.58
N LYS A 843 -32.64 -2.31 7.99
CA LYS A 843 -31.48 -3.20 8.21
C LYS A 843 -30.17 -2.47 7.90
N THR A 844 -30.12 -1.74 6.79
CA THR A 844 -28.90 -1.03 6.36
C THR A 844 -28.61 0.17 7.27
N SER A 845 -29.64 0.89 7.73
CA SER A 845 -29.51 1.95 8.72
C SER A 845 -28.92 1.42 10.03
N ALA A 846 -29.50 0.34 10.57
CA ALA A 846 -29.04 -0.31 11.79
C ALA A 846 -27.58 -0.80 11.67
N MET A 847 -27.19 -1.35 10.53
CA MET A 847 -25.80 -1.75 10.26
C MET A 847 -24.83 -0.56 10.37
N PHE A 848 -25.13 0.59 9.75
CA PHE A 848 -24.28 1.78 9.85
C PHE A 848 -24.22 2.35 11.29
N GLN A 849 -25.33 2.31 12.04
CA GLN A 849 -25.33 2.67 13.46
C GLN A 849 -24.42 1.75 14.29
N ALA A 850 -24.48 0.43 14.04
CA ALA A 850 -23.62 -0.54 14.70
C ALA A 850 -22.14 -0.32 14.36
N LEU A 851 -21.81 -0.02 13.10
CA LEU A 851 -20.44 0.32 12.69
C LEU A 851 -19.91 1.56 13.42
N GLY A 852 -20.72 2.62 13.52
CA GLY A 852 -20.37 3.84 14.25
C GLY A 852 -20.19 3.60 15.75
N SER A 853 -21.12 2.86 16.36
CA SER A 853 -21.08 2.54 17.80
C SER A 853 -19.84 1.70 18.15
N ARG A 854 -19.51 0.72 17.32
CA ARG A 854 -18.29 -0.09 17.48
C ARG A 854 -17.03 0.77 17.40
N CYS A 855 -16.96 1.72 16.47
CA CYS A 855 -15.83 2.65 16.40
C CYS A 855 -15.70 3.45 17.70
N ILE A 856 -16.79 4.05 18.20
CA ILE A 856 -16.78 4.82 19.45
C ILE A 856 -16.29 3.95 20.62
N GLU A 857 -16.83 2.74 20.75
CA GLU A 857 -16.46 1.81 21.81
C GLU A 857 -14.99 1.40 21.74
N GLU A 858 -14.51 1.03 20.55
CA GLU A 858 -13.10 0.68 20.35
C GLU A 858 -12.15 1.84 20.68
N TRP A 859 -12.63 3.09 20.60
CA TRP A 859 -11.85 4.32 20.72
C TRP A 859 -11.93 5.04 22.06
N LYS A 860 -12.72 4.54 23.01
CA LYS A 860 -13.00 5.20 24.30
C LYS A 860 -11.76 5.62 25.12
N ASP A 861 -10.67 4.86 25.04
CA ASP A 861 -9.46 5.09 25.85
C ASP A 861 -8.46 6.09 25.21
N LEU A 862 -8.71 6.54 23.98
CA LEU A 862 -7.76 7.39 23.26
C LEU A 862 -7.53 8.78 23.87
N PRO A 863 -8.56 9.51 24.35
CA PRO A 863 -8.34 10.79 24.99
C PRO A 863 -7.37 10.68 26.17
N THR A 864 -7.50 9.62 26.98
CA THR A 864 -6.60 9.34 28.10
C THR A 864 -5.16 9.09 27.63
N HIS A 865 -4.97 8.33 26.55
CA HIS A 865 -3.64 8.08 25.97
C HIS A 865 -2.98 9.36 25.45
N ILE A 866 -3.71 10.17 24.67
CA ILE A 866 -3.15 11.41 24.12
C ILE A 866 -2.84 12.42 25.22
N ASN A 867 -3.72 12.60 26.20
CA ASN A 867 -3.46 13.45 27.36
C ASN A 867 -2.21 12.99 28.13
N ARG A 868 -2.01 11.67 28.29
CA ARG A 868 -0.79 11.13 28.92
C ARG A 868 0.46 11.48 28.12
N MET A 869 0.41 11.39 26.79
CA MET A 869 1.54 11.77 25.92
C MET A 869 1.84 13.28 26.01
N GLU A 870 0.82 14.13 26.04
CA GLU A 870 0.99 15.58 26.20
C GLU A 870 1.60 15.95 27.56
N GLN A 871 1.18 15.28 28.63
CA GLN A 871 1.78 15.44 29.96
C GLN A 871 3.28 15.05 29.95
N ILE A 872 3.63 13.95 29.28
CA ILE A 872 5.03 13.50 29.15
C ILE A 872 5.84 14.49 28.30
N ILE A 873 5.26 15.07 27.26
CA ILE A 873 5.92 16.14 26.48
C ILE A 873 6.20 17.36 27.36
N ALA A 874 5.24 17.76 28.18
CA ALA A 874 5.35 18.93 29.06
C ALA A 874 6.34 18.70 30.22
N ASN A 875 6.36 17.50 30.78
CA ASN A 875 7.31 17.09 31.82
C ASN A 875 7.85 15.68 31.55
N PRO A 876 8.96 15.56 30.79
CA PRO A 876 9.55 14.27 30.43
C PRO A 876 9.93 13.37 31.63
N ASP A 877 10.10 13.93 32.83
CA ASP A 877 10.51 13.18 34.03
C ASP A 877 9.38 12.31 34.61
N ILE A 878 8.12 12.51 34.19
CA ILE A 878 7.00 11.66 34.63
C ILE A 878 6.89 10.36 33.84
N ALA A 879 7.73 10.18 32.80
CA ALA A 879 7.70 9.00 31.95
C ALA A 879 8.20 7.76 32.70
N LEU A 880 7.41 6.68 32.68
CA LEU A 880 7.74 5.40 33.29
C LEU A 880 8.74 4.62 32.42
N PRO A 881 9.57 3.75 33.03
CA PRO A 881 10.46 2.87 32.27
C PRO A 881 9.69 2.02 31.26
N GLY A 882 10.06 2.13 29.98
CA GLY A 882 9.42 1.37 28.89
C GLY A 882 8.10 1.96 28.38
N GLU A 883 7.71 3.18 28.80
CA GLU A 883 6.46 3.82 28.34
C GLU A 883 6.46 4.09 26.82
N PHE A 884 7.64 4.26 26.21
CA PHE A 884 7.82 4.35 24.76
C PHE A 884 8.02 2.98 24.05
N ASP A 885 7.87 1.85 24.75
CA ASP A 885 7.96 0.52 24.15
C ASP A 885 6.73 0.25 23.27
N LYS A 886 6.88 0.52 21.96
CA LYS A 886 5.88 0.29 20.92
C LYS A 886 5.42 -1.18 20.85
N SER A 887 6.23 -2.12 21.35
CA SER A 887 5.90 -3.54 21.38
C SER A 887 4.91 -3.90 22.50
N SER A 888 4.84 -3.08 23.55
CA SER A 888 3.97 -3.27 24.72
C SER A 888 2.54 -2.82 24.45
N ALA A 889 2.32 -1.69 23.76
CA ALA A 889 1.00 -1.17 23.40
C ALA A 889 0.20 -2.14 22.50
N SER A 890 0.87 -2.71 21.49
CA SER A 890 0.32 -3.76 20.62
C SER A 890 -0.04 -5.04 21.40
N LYS A 891 0.77 -5.43 22.39
CA LYS A 891 0.56 -6.62 23.22
C LYS A 891 -0.53 -6.43 24.28
N ALA A 892 -0.57 -5.27 24.94
CA ALA A 892 -1.55 -4.94 25.97
C ALA A 892 -2.97 -4.96 25.37
N ARG A 893 -3.14 -4.41 24.18
CA ARG A 893 -4.42 -4.44 23.45
C ARG A 893 -4.75 -5.83 22.89
N ALA A 894 -3.79 -6.54 22.29
CA ALA A 894 -4.02 -7.93 21.85
C ALA A 894 -4.41 -8.86 23.03
N LYS A 895 -3.86 -8.60 24.24
CA LYS A 895 -4.21 -9.32 25.46
C LYS A 895 -5.57 -8.90 26.02
N ALA A 896 -5.96 -7.63 25.90
CA ALA A 896 -7.29 -7.13 26.25
C ALA A 896 -8.37 -7.68 25.30
N GLN A 897 -8.16 -7.61 23.99
CA GLN A 897 -9.06 -8.16 22.97
C GLN A 897 -9.20 -9.68 23.07
N ARG A 898 -8.12 -10.41 23.40
CA ARG A 898 -8.19 -11.86 23.70
C ARG A 898 -8.95 -12.16 25.00
N ARG A 899 -8.90 -11.28 26.00
CA ARG A 899 -9.69 -11.40 27.24
C ARG A 899 -11.17 -11.12 27.00
N GLU A 900 -11.48 -10.21 26.08
CA GLU A 900 -12.85 -9.83 25.72
C GLU A 900 -13.49 -10.86 24.78
N ALA A 901 -12.72 -11.43 23.84
CA ALA A 901 -13.15 -12.58 23.04
C ALA A 901 -13.37 -13.86 23.87
N ARG A 902 -12.72 -13.99 25.03
CA ARG A 902 -12.97 -15.06 26.02
C ARG A 902 -14.17 -14.79 26.94
N ARG A 903 -14.78 -13.60 26.87
CA ARG A 903 -15.98 -13.21 27.64
C ARG A 903 -17.27 -13.26 26.81
N GLN A 904 -17.19 -13.60 25.53
CA GLN A 904 -18.38 -14.03 24.78
C GLN A 904 -18.64 -15.51 25.13
N PRO A 905 -19.86 -15.87 25.57
CA PRO A 905 -20.18 -17.27 25.87
C PRO A 905 -20.00 -18.09 24.58
N SER A 906 -19.34 -19.23 24.70
CA SER A 906 -19.32 -20.23 23.63
C SER A 906 -20.74 -20.68 23.35
N MET A 907 -21.08 -20.90 22.08
CA MET A 907 -22.34 -21.51 21.63
C MET A 907 -22.65 -22.90 22.24
N GLU A 908 -21.79 -23.43 23.11
CA GLU A 908 -22.00 -24.67 23.86
C GLU A 908 -22.72 -24.48 25.21
N GLU A 909 -22.98 -23.26 25.69
CA GLU A 909 -23.71 -23.00 26.95
C GLU A 909 -25.18 -22.55 26.73
N ILE A 910 -25.79 -22.85 25.57
CA ILE A 910 -27.22 -22.58 25.29
C ILE A 910 -28.04 -23.89 25.13
N ASP A 911 -27.43 -25.07 25.32
CA ASP A 911 -28.12 -26.37 25.30
C ASP A 911 -27.95 -27.17 26.63
N GLU A 912 -28.06 -26.47 27.75
CA GLU A 912 -28.55 -27.00 29.05
C GLU A 912 -29.60 -26.02 29.60
#